data_AF-A0A851GB78-F1
#
_entry.id   AF-A0A851GB78-F1
#
_cell.length_a   1.000
_cell.length_b   1.000
_cell.length_c   1.000
_cell.angle_alpha   90.00
_cell.angle_beta   90.00
_cell.angle_gamma   90.00
#
_symmetry.space_group_name_H-M   'P 1'
#
loop_
_entity.id
_entity.type
_entity.pdbx_description
1 polymer ?
#
loop_
_entity_poly.entity_id
_entity_poly.type
_entity_poly.pdbx_seq_one_letter_code
_entity_poly.pdbx_strand_id
1 'polypeptide(L)'
;MIKTITSQWFVILITGVSCWLELAASLQAAGNPSIAINPDFTKGASIPAGASHDWNLGPTGIRGWMYSHKMETSEARQIAVTQVAKGSPADPTFQLGDVILGLVGKPFNHDPRTEFGKAISAAEATNGELQLIRWRQGKTSNVTVKLPILGAYSATAPFDCAKSKRIFEQGCKALAIKMKAKPEAGNGITRSLNALALLASGNPEYLPIIREQVKWAANYRDPESRSLHSWFYGPVNILLAEYTIATGDQRFMPDLKRITMEIVHGQSQVGSWGHRFIREDGRLGGYGMMNAPGLPLTVSLILARKAGVKDPALDRAIEKSARLIRFYVGKGSVPYGDHHPWIQTHDDNGKNGIAAVMFNLLDDAEAAGYFSSMSIASYGGERDNGHTGNFLNMLWAMPGVAISGPHASGAWMKEFGWYYDLARCSDGSYRHQGPPATKPDSYRNWDCTGAYLLAYAQPLRKIFLTGKKQGVATQISKQSAAQFIEDGKGWSSKNKNSLYADLTDEELYEKLKSWSPVVRERAALALAKRDTTSVDRFIPLLKVSDLPTQLGACQALAKLKAQSAPAVPALINTLKSRDLWLRVKAAEALAAIGPAAKPALPELLTILANNDLQNDPRAMEQRYLCFALFAQRDGLLRGSLDGVNREALYAAVRNGLKNEDGRARSSLASVFKKLTFEEIEPLLPAIHAAVVEPAPSGIMFASGILLSGLEILAKYHIREGLPLCFEVMEIEKWGKKNRITGCLKALQLYEGSAKPMLPRLKQLERQLRNHREAKSLESTIELIQTTTKLIESSSRTPTLRSIGH
;
A
#
# COMPACT_ATOMS: atom_id res chain seq x y z
N MET A 1 14.82 -22.71 2.43
CA MET A 1 14.78 -21.29 2.84
C MET A 1 14.41 -20.31 1.71
N ILE A 2 13.77 -20.74 0.61
CA ILE A 2 13.22 -19.87 -0.47
C ILE A 2 11.83 -20.36 -1.00
N LYS A 3 11.24 -21.43 -0.46
CA LYS A 3 10.09 -22.13 -1.12
C LYS A 3 8.70 -21.96 -0.50
N THR A 4 8.49 -21.04 0.46
CA THR A 4 7.19 -20.94 1.15
C THR A 4 6.58 -19.54 1.20
N ILE A 5 7.05 -18.61 0.36
CA ILE A 5 6.64 -17.19 0.38
C ILE A 5 5.48 -16.88 -0.59
N THR A 6 4.97 -17.86 -1.34
CA THR A 6 3.97 -17.61 -2.40
C THR A 6 2.50 -17.90 -2.03
N SER A 7 2.15 -18.35 -0.82
CA SER A 7 0.78 -18.86 -0.57
C SER A 7 -0.09 -18.16 0.48
N GLN A 8 0.30 -17.05 1.11
CA GLN A 8 -0.53 -16.45 2.19
C GLN A 8 -0.75 -14.93 2.18
N TRP A 9 -0.56 -14.26 1.04
CA TRP A 9 -1.14 -12.92 0.77
C TRP A 9 -2.09 -12.92 -0.43
N PHE A 10 -2.48 -14.12 -0.90
CA PHE A 10 -3.43 -14.34 -1.99
C PHE A 10 -4.87 -14.55 -1.47
N VAL A 11 -5.29 -13.82 -0.43
CA VAL A 11 -6.72 -13.62 -0.11
C VAL A 11 -6.86 -12.26 0.55
N ILE A 12 -7.13 -11.23 -0.27
CA ILE A 12 -8.03 -10.06 -0.08
C ILE A 12 -7.87 -9.26 -1.38
N LEU A 13 -8.37 -9.82 -2.47
CA LEU A 13 -8.67 -9.14 -3.73
C LEU A 13 -9.42 -10.17 -4.57
N ILE A 14 -10.67 -9.84 -4.92
CA ILE A 14 -11.70 -10.67 -5.57
C ILE A 14 -12.57 -11.45 -4.57
N THR A 15 -13.68 -10.84 -4.12
CA THR A 15 -15.08 -11.26 -4.40
C THR A 15 -16.06 -10.43 -3.58
N GLY A 16 -16.80 -9.54 -4.23
CA GLY A 16 -18.18 -9.24 -3.89
C GLY A 16 -19.06 -9.83 -5.00
N VAL A 17 -19.53 -11.06 -4.81
CA VAL A 17 -20.69 -11.65 -5.48
C VAL A 17 -21.28 -12.62 -4.45
N SER A 18 -22.53 -12.41 -4.09
CA SER A 18 -23.28 -13.28 -3.20
C SER A 18 -24.26 -14.12 -4.02
N CYS A 19 -24.35 -15.40 -3.66
CA CYS A 19 -25.56 -16.25 -3.57
C CYS A 19 -25.65 -17.52 -4.46
N TRP A 20 -25.39 -18.65 -3.76
CA TRP A 20 -26.07 -19.96 -3.70
C TRP A 20 -26.21 -20.85 -4.94
N LEU A 21 -25.59 -22.04 -4.83
CA LEU A 21 -26.25 -23.35 -5.04
C LEU A 21 -25.45 -24.44 -4.28
N GLU A 22 -26.20 -25.27 -3.56
CA GLU A 22 -25.77 -26.41 -2.76
C GLU A 22 -25.26 -27.58 -3.62
N LEU A 23 -24.64 -28.56 -2.93
CA LEU A 23 -24.16 -29.88 -3.39
C LEU A 23 -22.75 -29.94 -4.02
N ALA A 24 -21.75 -30.07 -3.16
CA ALA A 24 -20.76 -31.17 -3.25
C ALA A 24 -19.96 -31.23 -1.94
N ALA A 25 -20.35 -32.17 -1.08
CA ALA A 25 -19.58 -32.58 0.08
C ALA A 25 -18.30 -33.33 -0.36
N SER A 26 -17.31 -33.32 0.54
CA SER A 26 -16.09 -34.13 0.56
C SER A 26 -15.01 -33.83 -0.48
N LEU A 27 -14.07 -32.95 -0.11
CA LEU A 27 -12.62 -33.14 -0.27
C LEU A 27 -11.92 -32.10 0.61
N GLN A 28 -11.37 -32.55 1.73
CA GLN A 28 -10.66 -31.76 2.75
C GLN A 28 -9.45 -31.05 2.13
N ALA A 29 -9.55 -29.73 1.93
CA ALA A 29 -8.40 -28.87 1.91
C ALA A 29 -7.95 -28.63 3.36
N ALA A 30 -6.74 -29.08 3.70
CA ALA A 30 -6.12 -28.88 5.01
C ALA A 30 -5.87 -27.37 5.28
N GLY A 31 -6.91 -26.68 5.76
CA GLY A 31 -6.80 -25.39 6.43
C GLY A 31 -6.37 -25.61 7.87
N ASN A 32 -5.22 -25.07 8.26
CA ASN A 32 -4.78 -25.10 9.65
C ASN A 32 -5.73 -24.23 10.50
N PRO A 33 -6.17 -24.71 11.68
CA PRO A 33 -7.26 -24.09 12.42
C PRO A 33 -6.88 -22.70 12.94
N SER A 34 -7.80 -21.74 12.83
CA SER A 34 -7.76 -20.54 13.66
C SER A 34 -7.69 -20.97 15.13
N ILE A 35 -6.77 -20.40 15.92
CA ILE A 35 -6.81 -20.54 17.38
C ILE A 35 -8.07 -19.81 17.84
N ALA A 36 -9.17 -20.55 17.96
CA ALA A 36 -10.50 -19.99 18.20
C ALA A 36 -10.77 -19.66 19.67
N ILE A 37 -9.89 -20.10 20.59
CA ILE A 37 -10.09 -20.00 22.03
C ILE A 37 -8.94 -19.21 22.65
N ASN A 38 -9.30 -18.17 23.41
CA ASN A 38 -8.39 -17.40 24.25
C ASN A 38 -7.91 -18.29 25.42
N PRO A 39 -6.61 -18.67 25.49
CA PRO A 39 -6.12 -19.58 26.50
C PRO A 39 -6.13 -18.96 27.90
N ASP A 40 -6.44 -19.76 28.90
CA ASP A 40 -6.32 -19.41 30.32
C ASP A 40 -5.11 -20.14 30.92
N PHE A 41 -3.98 -19.45 30.96
CA PHE A 41 -2.71 -19.97 31.47
C PHE A 41 -2.77 -20.26 32.98
N THR A 42 -3.67 -19.59 33.71
CA THR A 42 -3.86 -19.85 35.15
C THR A 42 -4.56 -21.18 35.42
N LYS A 43 -5.21 -21.75 34.39
CA LYS A 43 -5.86 -23.07 34.42
C LYS A 43 -5.06 -24.13 33.65
N GLY A 44 -3.78 -23.89 33.40
CA GLY A 44 -2.88 -24.87 32.77
C GLY A 44 -2.94 -24.91 31.24
N ALA A 45 -3.62 -23.95 30.58
CA ALA A 45 -3.50 -23.84 29.12
C ALA A 45 -2.04 -23.52 28.72
N SER A 46 -1.63 -23.97 27.54
CA SER A 46 -0.32 -23.67 26.95
C SER A 46 -0.46 -22.70 25.78
N ILE A 47 0.66 -22.05 25.39
CA ILE A 47 0.70 -21.25 24.17
C ILE A 47 0.42 -22.21 23.00
N PRO A 48 -0.57 -21.92 22.13
CA PRO A 48 -0.93 -22.80 21.03
C PRO A 48 0.25 -23.13 20.12
N ALA A 49 0.32 -24.38 19.65
CA ALA A 49 1.39 -24.83 18.76
C ALA A 49 1.48 -23.94 17.50
N GLY A 50 2.69 -23.48 17.17
CA GLY A 50 2.96 -22.57 16.05
C GLY A 50 2.71 -21.08 16.32
N ALA A 51 2.09 -20.72 17.46
CA ALA A 51 1.92 -19.34 17.89
C ALA A 51 3.22 -18.81 18.53
N SER A 52 4.15 -18.39 17.69
CA SER A 52 5.54 -18.08 18.10
C SER A 52 5.84 -16.59 18.24
N HIS A 53 4.90 -15.71 17.89
CA HIS A 53 5.10 -14.28 17.97
C HIS A 53 4.79 -13.75 19.37
N ASP A 54 5.78 -13.11 19.99
CA ASP A 54 5.70 -12.48 21.31
C ASP A 54 6.17 -11.01 21.25
N TRP A 55 5.71 -10.20 22.21
CA TRP A 55 5.93 -8.76 22.23
C TRP A 55 6.92 -8.38 23.33
N ASN A 56 7.76 -7.36 23.06
CA ASN A 56 8.55 -6.73 24.12
C ASN A 56 7.61 -5.90 25.00
N LEU A 57 7.73 -6.02 26.33
CA LEU A 57 6.88 -5.31 27.30
C LEU A 57 7.62 -4.11 27.88
N GLY A 58 8.11 -3.25 26.99
CA GLY A 58 8.84 -2.03 27.30
C GLY A 58 10.17 -2.24 28.04
N PRO A 59 10.61 -1.24 28.83
CA PRO A 59 11.91 -1.25 29.48
C PRO A 59 11.98 -2.21 30.68
N THR A 60 10.96 -3.06 30.88
CA THR A 60 10.94 -4.08 31.93
C THR A 60 11.97 -5.18 31.70
N GLY A 61 12.29 -5.47 30.43
CA GLY A 61 13.08 -6.64 30.02
C GLY A 61 12.26 -7.92 29.85
N ILE A 62 10.93 -7.84 29.99
CA ILE A 62 10.02 -8.97 29.76
C ILE A 62 9.65 -9.05 28.27
N ARG A 63 9.60 -10.28 27.74
CA ARG A 63 8.80 -10.61 26.56
C ARG A 63 7.60 -11.44 26.97
N GLY A 64 6.49 -11.23 26.26
CA GLY A 64 5.27 -11.95 26.55
C GLY A 64 4.45 -12.26 25.31
N TRP A 65 3.87 -13.46 25.31
CA TRP A 65 2.86 -13.87 24.34
C TRP A 65 1.48 -13.49 24.87
N MET A 66 0.61 -13.04 23.99
CA MET A 66 -0.79 -12.77 24.30
C MET A 66 -1.68 -13.18 23.13
N TYR A 67 -2.93 -13.50 23.45
CA TYR A 67 -3.89 -13.98 22.47
C TYR A 67 -4.17 -12.91 21.40
N SER A 68 -4.16 -13.34 20.14
CA SER A 68 -4.46 -12.50 18.99
C SER A 68 -5.58 -13.13 18.18
N HIS A 69 -6.62 -12.37 17.89
CA HIS A 69 -7.75 -12.77 17.05
C HIS A 69 -8.04 -11.69 16.00
N LYS A 70 -8.05 -12.10 14.72
CA LYS A 70 -8.29 -11.22 13.55
C LYS A 70 -7.39 -9.97 13.54
N MET A 71 -6.08 -10.16 13.74
CA MET A 71 -5.08 -9.09 13.72
C MET A 71 -5.29 -8.05 14.84
N GLU A 72 -5.72 -8.49 16.03
CA GLU A 72 -5.90 -7.67 17.23
C GLU A 72 -5.68 -8.48 18.50
N THR A 73 -5.22 -7.83 19.57
CA THR A 73 -5.05 -8.43 20.91
C THR A 73 -6.06 -7.90 21.93
N SER A 74 -7.12 -7.21 21.48
CA SER A 74 -8.15 -6.58 22.33
C SER A 74 -8.95 -7.58 23.19
N GLU A 75 -8.97 -8.85 22.80
CA GLU A 75 -9.59 -9.94 23.55
C GLU A 75 -8.66 -10.62 24.55
N ALA A 76 -7.33 -10.40 24.48
CA ALA A 76 -6.41 -11.02 25.42
C ALA A 76 -6.69 -10.54 26.85
N ARG A 77 -6.63 -11.47 27.80
CA ARG A 77 -6.81 -11.20 29.23
C ARG A 77 -5.58 -11.52 30.06
N GLN A 78 -4.59 -12.15 29.44
CA GLN A 78 -3.39 -12.65 30.08
C GLN A 78 -2.21 -12.45 29.13
N ILE A 79 -1.05 -12.17 29.69
CA ILE A 79 0.23 -12.19 28.99
C ILE A 79 1.06 -13.32 29.60
N ALA A 80 1.39 -14.34 28.81
CA ALA A 80 2.29 -15.40 29.23
C ALA A 80 3.74 -14.93 29.04
N VAL A 81 4.53 -14.93 30.12
CA VAL A 81 5.94 -14.51 30.08
C VAL A 81 6.76 -15.55 29.32
N THR A 82 7.34 -15.14 28.20
CA THR A 82 8.15 -15.98 27.31
C THR A 82 9.66 -15.75 27.49
N GLN A 83 10.06 -14.59 28.02
CA GLN A 83 11.45 -14.29 28.31
C GLN A 83 11.55 -13.21 29.38
N VAL A 84 12.59 -13.27 30.23
CA VAL A 84 13.03 -12.18 31.08
C VAL A 84 14.53 -11.97 30.84
N ALA A 85 14.92 -10.74 30.48
CA ALA A 85 16.32 -10.42 30.22
C ALA A 85 17.12 -10.32 31.53
N LYS A 86 18.28 -10.96 31.58
CA LYS A 86 19.17 -10.91 32.75
C LYS A 86 19.63 -9.48 33.04
N GLY A 87 19.63 -9.07 34.31
CA GLY A 87 19.99 -7.73 34.74
C GLY A 87 18.99 -6.64 34.36
N SER A 88 17.82 -7.01 33.82
CA SER A 88 16.73 -6.07 33.52
C SER A 88 15.92 -5.72 34.79
N PRO A 89 15.12 -4.64 34.76
CA PRO A 89 14.24 -4.29 35.88
C PRO A 89 13.34 -5.41 36.38
N ALA A 90 12.91 -6.32 35.51
CA ALA A 90 12.03 -7.42 35.87
C ALA A 90 12.75 -8.72 36.27
N ASP A 91 14.06 -8.84 36.05
CA ASP A 91 14.86 -10.03 36.39
C ASP A 91 14.70 -10.51 37.84
N PRO A 92 14.63 -9.63 38.86
CA PRO A 92 14.43 -10.06 40.24
C PRO A 92 13.01 -10.52 40.56
N THR A 93 12.04 -10.19 39.70
CA THR A 93 10.60 -10.25 40.02
C THR A 93 9.85 -11.28 39.17
N PHE A 94 10.26 -11.46 37.92
CA PHE A 94 9.61 -12.33 36.94
C PHE A 94 10.55 -13.43 36.46
N GLN A 95 9.97 -14.56 36.09
CA GLN A 95 10.67 -15.67 35.46
C GLN A 95 9.83 -16.30 34.35
N LEU A 96 10.45 -17.17 33.55
CA LEU A 96 9.74 -17.96 32.54
C LEU A 96 8.59 -18.77 33.18
N GLY A 97 7.40 -18.72 32.57
CA GLY A 97 6.20 -19.41 33.04
C GLY A 97 5.28 -18.57 33.94
N ASP A 98 5.69 -17.35 34.32
CA ASP A 98 4.78 -16.40 34.96
C ASP A 98 3.70 -15.92 33.99
N VAL A 99 2.55 -15.51 34.55
CA VAL A 99 1.45 -14.91 33.80
C VAL A 99 1.13 -13.54 34.37
N ILE A 100 1.06 -12.52 33.52
CA ILE A 100 0.63 -11.18 33.90
C ILE A 100 -0.88 -11.08 33.61
N LEU A 101 -1.66 -10.78 34.64
CA LEU A 101 -3.14 -10.71 34.57
C LEU A 101 -3.66 -9.29 34.40
N GLY A 102 -2.82 -8.29 34.62
CA GLY A 102 -3.17 -6.88 34.52
C GLY A 102 -2.32 -6.00 35.41
N LEU A 103 -2.80 -4.78 35.63
CA LEU A 103 -2.24 -3.82 36.57
C LEU A 103 -2.90 -4.02 37.94
N VAL A 104 -2.25 -3.65 39.03
CA VAL A 104 -2.86 -3.74 40.37
C VAL A 104 -4.17 -2.95 40.40
N GLY A 105 -5.26 -3.61 40.83
CA GLY A 105 -6.61 -3.04 40.84
C GLY A 105 -7.33 -3.02 39.48
N LYS A 106 -6.65 -3.42 38.39
CA LYS A 106 -7.19 -3.40 37.03
C LYS A 106 -6.69 -4.59 36.20
N PRO A 107 -7.36 -5.75 36.28
CA PRO A 107 -7.15 -6.85 35.33
C PRO A 107 -7.31 -6.37 33.89
N PHE A 108 -6.59 -6.98 32.94
CA PHE A 108 -6.73 -6.60 31.53
C PHE A 108 -8.17 -6.78 31.06
N ASN A 109 -8.74 -5.72 30.48
CA ASN A 109 -10.10 -5.73 29.96
C ASN A 109 -10.17 -5.29 28.49
N HIS A 110 -9.07 -4.74 27.96
CA HIS A 110 -8.87 -4.38 26.57
C HIS A 110 -7.52 -4.95 26.08
N ASP A 111 -6.94 -4.37 25.01
CA ASP A 111 -5.64 -4.73 24.47
C ASP A 111 -4.53 -4.59 25.53
N PRO A 112 -3.93 -5.71 26.00
CA PRO A 112 -2.90 -5.66 27.04
C PRO A 112 -1.67 -4.87 26.62
N ARG A 113 -1.34 -4.77 25.32
CA ARG A 113 -0.21 -3.96 24.83
C ARG A 113 -0.43 -2.48 25.12
N THR A 114 -1.63 -2.00 24.83
CA THR A 114 -2.01 -0.60 25.06
C THR A 114 -2.05 -0.29 26.54
N GLU A 115 -2.69 -1.16 27.34
CA GLU A 115 -2.80 -0.97 28.78
C GLU A 115 -1.42 -1.01 29.47
N PHE A 116 -0.57 -1.97 29.10
CA PHE A 116 0.78 -2.12 29.67
C PHE A 116 1.70 -0.97 29.24
N GLY A 117 1.66 -0.56 27.97
CA GLY A 117 2.42 0.59 27.48
C GLY A 117 2.06 1.89 28.20
N LYS A 118 0.76 2.15 28.40
CA LYS A 118 0.28 3.33 29.17
C LYS A 118 0.72 3.28 30.63
N ALA A 119 0.74 2.09 31.24
CA ALA A 119 1.22 1.90 32.60
C ALA A 119 2.72 2.17 32.74
N ILE A 120 3.53 1.77 31.76
CA ILE A 120 4.95 2.16 31.68
C ILE A 120 5.06 3.69 31.63
N SER A 121 4.33 4.35 30.73
CA SER A 121 4.36 5.80 30.61
C SER A 121 4.02 6.51 31.93
N ALA A 122 3.02 5.99 32.67
CA ALA A 122 2.60 6.53 33.96
C ALA A 122 3.64 6.31 35.08
N ALA A 123 4.26 5.12 35.14
CA ALA A 123 5.30 4.80 36.11
C ALA A 123 6.54 5.70 35.90
N GLU A 124 7.01 5.84 34.65
CA GLU A 124 8.17 6.67 34.33
C GLU A 124 7.93 8.18 34.54
N ALA A 125 6.66 8.61 34.52
CA ALA A 125 6.28 9.99 34.80
C ALA A 125 6.27 10.33 36.29
N THR A 126 6.24 9.33 37.17
CA THR A 126 6.09 9.52 38.62
C THR A 126 7.27 8.91 39.39
N ASN A 127 7.06 7.82 40.13
CA ASN A 127 8.04 7.22 41.04
C ASN A 127 8.76 5.99 40.46
N GLY A 128 8.53 5.67 39.19
CA GLY A 128 9.10 4.50 38.53
C GLY A 128 8.47 3.17 38.94
N GLU A 129 7.35 3.15 39.66
CA GLU A 129 6.73 1.89 40.11
C GLU A 129 5.70 1.37 39.10
N LEU A 130 6.05 0.33 38.36
CA LEU A 130 5.09 -0.42 37.55
C LEU A 130 4.51 -1.57 38.39
N GLN A 131 3.28 -1.41 38.85
CA GLN A 131 2.58 -2.39 39.69
C GLN A 131 1.75 -3.37 38.83
N LEU A 132 2.06 -4.65 38.92
CA LEU A 132 1.48 -5.71 38.10
C LEU A 132 0.84 -6.81 38.95
N ILE A 133 -0.19 -7.46 38.41
CA ILE A 133 -0.76 -8.69 38.96
C ILE A 133 -0.04 -9.87 38.30
N ARG A 134 0.76 -10.60 39.07
CA ARG A 134 1.47 -11.81 38.62
C ARG A 134 0.78 -13.05 39.17
N TRP A 135 0.57 -14.03 38.31
CA TRP A 135 0.26 -15.40 38.69
C TRP A 135 1.48 -16.30 38.50
N ARG A 136 1.76 -17.16 39.48
CA ARG A 136 2.82 -18.17 39.46
C ARG A 136 2.37 -19.40 40.23
N GLN A 137 2.38 -20.58 39.59
CA GLN A 137 2.14 -21.88 40.24
C GLN A 137 0.89 -21.88 41.15
N GLY A 138 -0.23 -21.39 40.64
CA GLY A 138 -1.51 -21.36 41.37
C GLY A 138 -1.70 -20.18 42.33
N LYS A 139 -0.71 -19.30 42.51
CA LYS A 139 -0.80 -18.13 43.40
C LYS A 139 -0.79 -16.83 42.61
N THR A 140 -1.74 -15.95 42.93
CA THR A 140 -1.79 -14.57 42.43
C THR A 140 -1.19 -13.62 43.47
N SER A 141 -0.30 -12.74 43.05
CA SER A 141 0.38 -11.75 43.90
C SER A 141 0.55 -10.44 43.16
N ASN A 142 0.43 -9.32 43.88
CA ASN A 142 0.82 -8.01 43.37
C ASN A 142 2.36 -7.87 43.45
N VAL A 143 2.97 -7.40 42.38
CA VAL A 143 4.43 -7.19 42.30
C VAL A 143 4.74 -5.83 41.72
N THR A 144 5.92 -5.28 42.07
CA THR A 144 6.38 -3.98 41.58
C THR A 144 7.67 -4.16 40.78
N VAL A 145 7.68 -3.66 39.55
CA VAL A 145 8.89 -3.54 38.72
C VAL A 145 9.35 -2.07 38.77
N LYS A 146 10.60 -1.84 39.18
CA LYS A 146 11.18 -0.49 39.31
C LYS A 146 11.79 -0.03 37.99
N LEU A 147 11.16 0.93 37.34
CA LEU A 147 11.59 1.54 36.09
C LEU A 147 12.32 2.88 36.32
N PRO A 148 13.18 3.31 35.39
CA PRO A 148 13.78 4.64 35.43
C PRO A 148 12.72 5.76 35.34
N ILE A 149 12.89 6.83 36.11
CA ILE A 149 12.01 8.01 36.04
C ILE A 149 12.47 8.91 34.88
N LEU A 150 11.63 9.03 33.85
CA LEU A 150 11.92 9.81 32.64
C LEU A 150 11.07 11.09 32.52
N GLY A 151 9.99 11.20 33.30
CA GLY A 151 9.00 12.27 33.20
C GLY A 151 7.84 11.91 32.26
N ALA A 152 6.91 12.84 32.03
CA ALA A 152 5.79 12.65 31.10
C ALA A 152 6.14 13.14 29.68
N TYR A 153 5.41 12.62 28.67
CA TYR A 153 5.39 13.27 27.36
C TYR A 153 4.73 14.65 27.47
N SER A 154 5.34 15.67 26.86
CA SER A 154 4.78 17.02 26.84
C SER A 154 3.62 17.12 25.83
N ALA A 155 2.85 18.21 25.90
CA ALA A 155 1.76 18.49 24.95
C ALA A 155 2.24 18.74 23.51
N THR A 156 3.56 18.80 23.28
CA THR A 156 4.20 19.03 21.98
C THR A 156 5.23 17.96 21.62
N ALA A 157 5.29 16.86 22.38
CA ALA A 157 6.29 15.81 22.20
C ALA A 157 6.35 15.32 20.73
N PRO A 158 7.55 15.07 20.17
CA PRO A 158 8.86 15.07 20.85
C PRO A 158 9.45 16.46 21.09
N PHE A 159 8.84 17.54 20.56
CA PHE A 159 9.29 18.91 20.79
C PHE A 159 9.05 19.32 22.25
N ASP A 160 9.97 20.10 22.80
CA ASP A 160 9.89 20.64 24.17
C ASP A 160 9.55 19.56 25.23
N CYS A 161 10.15 18.38 25.08
CA CYS A 161 9.84 17.21 25.90
C CYS A 161 11.10 16.61 26.52
N ALA A 162 11.26 16.78 27.84
CA ALA A 162 12.41 16.24 28.58
C ALA A 162 12.52 14.71 28.49
N LYS A 163 11.38 13.98 28.57
CA LYS A 163 11.35 12.52 28.38
C LYS A 163 11.89 12.12 27.00
N SER A 164 11.39 12.76 25.95
CA SER A 164 11.81 12.49 24.57
C SER A 164 13.31 12.71 24.37
N LYS A 165 13.85 13.81 24.92
CA LYS A 165 15.29 14.11 24.89
C LYS A 165 16.11 13.02 25.59
N ARG A 166 15.74 12.63 26.81
CA ARG A 166 16.45 11.58 27.58
C ARG A 166 16.46 10.24 26.85
N ILE A 167 15.29 9.82 26.32
CA ILE A 167 15.17 8.59 25.53
C ILE A 167 16.09 8.64 24.31
N PHE A 168 16.10 9.76 23.59
CA PHE A 168 16.93 9.92 22.40
C PHE A 168 18.44 9.80 22.71
N GLU A 169 18.91 10.52 23.72
CA GLU A 169 20.32 10.53 24.13
C GLU A 169 20.79 9.15 24.60
N GLN A 170 20.00 8.48 25.44
CA GLN A 170 20.28 7.13 25.91
C GLN A 170 20.29 6.11 24.76
N GLY A 171 19.31 6.19 23.87
CA GLY A 171 19.21 5.31 22.71
C GLY A 171 20.35 5.50 21.72
N CYS A 172 20.78 6.75 21.44
CA CYS A 172 21.94 7.00 20.59
C CYS A 172 23.22 6.41 21.18
N LYS A 173 23.43 6.56 22.50
CA LYS A 173 24.58 5.96 23.19
C LYS A 173 24.58 4.44 23.06
N ALA A 174 23.45 3.79 23.35
CA ALA A 174 23.32 2.34 23.22
C ALA A 174 23.53 1.86 21.78
N LEU A 175 22.95 2.57 20.81
CA LEU A 175 23.08 2.28 19.40
C LEU A 175 24.53 2.40 18.91
N ALA A 176 25.24 3.45 19.30
CA ALA A 176 26.64 3.65 18.96
C ALA A 176 27.53 2.52 19.50
N ILE A 177 27.33 2.09 20.75
CA ILE A 177 28.04 0.95 21.34
C ILE A 177 27.79 -0.32 20.51
N LYS A 178 26.52 -0.60 20.19
CA LYS A 178 26.12 -1.80 19.44
C LYS A 178 26.67 -1.81 18.02
N MET A 179 26.59 -0.68 17.32
CA MET A 179 27.13 -0.54 15.97
C MET A 179 28.65 -0.66 15.94
N LYS A 180 29.36 -0.10 16.92
CA LYS A 180 30.81 -0.29 17.04
C LYS A 180 31.19 -1.75 17.31
N ALA A 181 30.42 -2.46 18.13
CA ALA A 181 30.68 -3.86 18.45
C ALA A 181 30.36 -4.81 17.29
N LYS A 182 29.38 -4.48 16.44
CA LYS A 182 28.94 -5.32 15.30
C LYS A 182 28.62 -4.43 14.08
N PRO A 183 29.63 -3.88 13.38
CA PRO A 183 29.44 -2.87 12.34
C PRO A 183 28.68 -3.38 11.10
N GLU A 184 28.66 -4.69 10.87
CA GLU A 184 27.99 -5.31 9.72
C GLU A 184 26.58 -5.83 10.05
N ALA A 185 26.12 -5.71 11.29
CA ALA A 185 24.84 -6.27 11.71
C ALA A 185 23.62 -5.60 11.05
N GLY A 186 22.63 -6.42 10.68
CA GLY A 186 21.38 -5.97 10.08
C GLY A 186 21.40 -5.96 8.56
N ASN A 187 20.30 -5.50 7.96
CA ASN A 187 20.18 -5.39 6.50
C ASN A 187 20.34 -3.92 6.06
N GLY A 188 20.33 -3.66 4.75
CA GLY A 188 20.59 -2.31 4.23
C GLY A 188 19.59 -1.24 4.70
N ILE A 189 18.36 -1.63 5.07
CA ILE A 189 17.37 -0.71 5.63
C ILE A 189 17.75 -0.35 7.07
N THR A 190 17.87 -1.36 7.95
CA THR A 190 18.14 -1.12 9.38
C THR A 190 19.50 -0.47 9.61
N ARG A 191 20.52 -0.86 8.84
CA ARG A 191 21.86 -0.24 8.90
C ARG A 191 21.82 1.25 8.54
N SER A 192 21.12 1.59 7.47
CA SER A 192 21.00 2.98 7.03
C SER A 192 20.25 3.84 8.04
N LEU A 193 19.12 3.35 8.57
CA LEU A 193 18.32 4.06 9.56
C LEU A 193 19.05 4.24 10.90
N ASN A 194 19.81 3.23 11.34
CA ASN A 194 20.62 3.32 12.55
C ASN A 194 21.73 4.39 12.40
N ALA A 195 22.43 4.41 11.27
CA ALA A 195 23.42 5.45 10.99
C ALA A 195 22.80 6.85 10.89
N LEU A 196 21.62 6.97 10.25
CA LEU A 196 20.87 8.23 10.16
C LEU A 196 20.44 8.75 11.53
N ALA A 197 20.04 7.88 12.46
CA ALA A 197 19.69 8.28 13.82
C ALA A 197 20.90 8.87 14.58
N LEU A 198 22.07 8.23 14.47
CA LEU A 198 23.30 8.78 15.04
C LEU A 198 23.70 10.10 14.37
N LEU A 199 23.56 10.21 13.04
CA LEU A 199 23.82 11.46 12.31
C LEU A 199 22.87 12.59 12.75
N ALA A 200 21.59 12.26 12.97
CA ALA A 200 20.57 13.20 13.43
C ALA A 200 20.83 13.74 14.84
N SER A 201 21.66 13.06 15.65
CA SER A 201 22.08 13.58 16.95
C SER A 201 22.99 14.81 16.84
N GLY A 202 23.73 14.93 15.72
CA GLY A 202 24.77 15.94 15.55
C GLY A 202 25.97 15.77 16.48
N ASN A 203 26.10 14.65 17.21
CA ASN A 203 27.25 14.40 18.08
C ASN A 203 28.49 13.99 17.25
N PRO A 204 29.59 14.77 17.28
CA PRO A 204 30.80 14.45 16.52
C PRO A 204 31.47 13.13 16.94
N GLU A 205 31.26 12.65 18.17
CA GLU A 205 31.82 11.38 18.66
C GLU A 205 31.34 10.16 17.87
N TYR A 206 30.16 10.25 17.24
CA TYR A 206 29.59 9.17 16.44
C TYR A 206 30.07 9.18 14.99
N LEU A 207 30.73 10.25 14.52
CA LEU A 207 31.16 10.38 13.12
C LEU A 207 32.04 9.23 12.62
N PRO A 208 33.00 8.67 13.39
CA PRO A 208 33.76 7.51 12.94
C PRO A 208 32.88 6.29 12.63
N ILE A 209 31.89 6.01 13.49
CA ILE A 209 30.94 4.91 13.33
C ILE A 209 30.03 5.17 12.12
N ILE A 210 29.53 6.40 11.97
CA ILE A 210 28.67 6.79 10.84
C ILE A 210 29.45 6.64 9.52
N ARG A 211 30.70 7.12 9.48
CA ARG A 211 31.55 7.05 8.29
C ARG A 211 31.83 5.62 7.85
N GLU A 212 31.96 4.68 8.79
CA GLU A 212 32.08 3.25 8.47
C GLU A 212 30.83 2.72 7.75
N GLN A 213 29.63 3.10 8.22
CA GLN A 213 28.39 2.72 7.55
C GLN A 213 28.24 3.40 6.18
N VAL A 214 28.69 4.65 6.04
CA VAL A 214 28.71 5.37 4.76
C VAL A 214 29.65 4.70 3.76
N LYS A 215 30.83 4.23 4.20
CA LYS A 215 31.75 3.44 3.34
C LYS A 215 31.08 2.16 2.82
N TRP A 216 30.34 1.46 3.67
CA TRP A 216 29.55 0.31 3.22
C TRP A 216 28.47 0.73 2.22
N ALA A 217 27.70 1.78 2.53
CA ALA A 217 26.63 2.28 1.67
C ALA A 217 27.15 2.73 0.29
N ALA A 218 28.32 3.36 0.23
CA ALA A 218 28.98 3.79 -1.00
C ALA A 218 29.34 2.61 -1.91
N ASN A 219 29.67 1.45 -1.32
CA ASN A 219 29.95 0.21 -2.05
C ASN A 219 28.69 -0.64 -2.29
N TYR A 220 27.51 -0.18 -1.87
CA TYR A 220 26.28 -0.92 -2.09
C TYR A 220 26.04 -1.11 -3.59
N ARG A 221 25.91 -2.39 -3.95
CA ARG A 221 25.34 -2.88 -5.19
C ARG A 221 24.40 -4.01 -4.78
N ASP A 222 23.38 -4.27 -5.58
CA ASP A 222 22.58 -5.50 -5.43
C ASP A 222 22.97 -6.50 -6.54
N PRO A 223 24.09 -7.23 -6.38
CA PRO A 223 24.59 -8.17 -7.39
C PRO A 223 23.69 -9.42 -7.56
N GLU A 224 22.70 -9.65 -6.70
CA GLU A 224 21.98 -10.93 -6.61
C GLU A 224 20.61 -10.95 -7.29
N SER A 225 20.18 -9.88 -7.97
CA SER A 225 18.84 -9.83 -8.59
C SER A 225 17.73 -10.24 -7.61
N ARG A 226 17.79 -9.78 -6.35
CA ARG A 226 16.84 -10.17 -5.31
C ARG A 226 15.41 -9.81 -5.71
N SER A 227 14.43 -10.51 -5.14
CA SER A 227 13.01 -10.21 -5.39
C SER A 227 12.58 -8.85 -4.84
N LEU A 228 13.35 -8.23 -3.93
CA LEU A 228 13.03 -6.98 -3.24
C LEU A 228 14.07 -5.85 -3.49
N HIS A 229 14.74 -5.84 -4.64
CA HIS A 229 15.82 -4.92 -5.01
C HIS A 229 15.58 -3.45 -4.59
N SER A 230 14.45 -2.87 -5.03
CA SER A 230 14.15 -1.44 -4.86
C SER A 230 14.03 -0.99 -3.40
N TRP A 231 13.77 -1.90 -2.47
CA TRP A 231 13.54 -1.58 -1.05
C TRP A 231 14.80 -1.09 -0.33
N PHE A 232 15.98 -1.49 -0.79
CA PHE A 232 17.25 -1.17 -0.13
C PHE A 232 17.87 0.13 -0.64
N TYR A 233 17.67 0.46 -1.92
CA TYR A 233 18.29 1.63 -2.56
C TYR A 233 17.88 2.96 -1.91
N GLY A 234 16.60 3.12 -1.56
CA GLY A 234 16.10 4.36 -0.95
C GLY A 234 16.86 4.70 0.35
N PRO A 235 16.80 3.85 1.39
CA PRO A 235 17.52 4.10 2.65
C PRO A 235 19.04 4.29 2.49
N VAL A 236 19.68 3.51 1.61
CA VAL A 236 21.12 3.61 1.33
C VAL A 236 21.46 4.98 0.74
N ASN A 237 20.70 5.41 -0.27
CA ASN A 237 20.93 6.67 -0.96
C ASN A 237 20.58 7.88 -0.07
N ILE A 238 19.56 7.76 0.79
CA ILE A 238 19.24 8.76 1.84
C ILE A 238 20.43 8.92 2.80
N LEU A 239 21.04 7.83 3.28
CA LEU A 239 22.20 7.90 4.17
C LEU A 239 23.37 8.65 3.53
N LEU A 240 23.72 8.31 2.28
CA LEU A 240 24.81 8.97 1.55
C LEU A 240 24.53 10.47 1.36
N ALA A 241 23.32 10.84 0.95
CA ALA A 241 22.94 12.22 0.73
C ALA A 241 22.94 13.04 2.03
N GLU A 242 22.29 12.55 3.08
CA GLU A 242 22.21 13.24 4.37
C GLU A 242 23.60 13.38 5.03
N TYR A 243 24.44 12.34 4.96
CA TYR A 243 25.82 12.43 5.45
C TYR A 243 26.61 13.51 4.72
N THR A 244 26.55 13.52 3.40
CA THR A 244 27.23 14.52 2.56
C THR A 244 26.78 15.94 2.92
N ILE A 245 25.47 16.16 3.06
CA ILE A 245 24.91 17.47 3.40
C ILE A 245 25.23 17.88 4.84
N ALA A 246 25.15 16.95 5.80
CA ALA A 246 25.33 17.26 7.21
C ALA A 246 26.79 17.48 7.61
N THR A 247 27.73 16.81 6.92
CA THR A 247 29.16 16.86 7.26
C THR A 247 30.01 17.67 6.28
N GLY A 248 29.51 17.92 5.07
CA GLY A 248 30.30 18.52 3.99
C GLY A 248 31.32 17.58 3.37
N ASP A 249 31.42 16.32 3.81
CA ASP A 249 32.39 15.34 3.33
C ASP A 249 32.06 14.87 1.91
N GLN A 250 32.83 15.36 0.94
CA GLN A 250 32.62 15.09 -0.50
C GLN A 250 33.24 13.79 -1.00
N ARG A 251 33.95 13.03 -0.16
CA ARG A 251 34.69 11.83 -0.61
C ARG A 251 33.82 10.76 -1.25
N PHE A 252 32.55 10.68 -0.87
CA PHE A 252 31.58 9.71 -1.38
C PHE A 252 30.64 10.28 -2.46
N MET A 253 30.88 11.52 -2.93
CA MET A 253 30.05 12.15 -3.96
C MET A 253 29.98 11.32 -5.26
N PRO A 254 31.08 10.72 -5.77
CA PRO A 254 31.00 9.84 -6.94
C PRO A 254 30.07 8.63 -6.72
N ASP A 255 30.09 8.05 -5.52
CA ASP A 255 29.26 6.89 -5.16
C ASP A 255 27.79 7.27 -4.99
N LEU A 256 27.52 8.42 -4.36
CA LEU A 256 26.18 9.00 -4.27
C LEU A 256 25.60 9.23 -5.67
N LYS A 257 26.39 9.82 -6.58
CA LYS A 257 25.98 10.01 -7.97
C LYS A 257 25.70 8.67 -8.66
N ARG A 258 26.57 7.67 -8.50
CA ARG A 258 26.38 6.33 -9.09
C ARG A 258 25.06 5.70 -8.66
N ILE A 259 24.83 5.57 -7.36
CA ILE A 259 23.61 4.94 -6.82
C ILE A 259 22.37 5.74 -7.21
N THR A 260 22.44 7.07 -7.18
CA THR A 260 21.35 7.95 -7.64
C THR A 260 20.99 7.67 -9.10
N MET A 261 21.99 7.53 -9.99
CA MET A 261 21.74 7.24 -11.40
C MET A 261 21.24 5.81 -11.63
N GLU A 262 21.64 4.83 -10.82
CA GLU A 262 21.06 3.48 -10.84
C GLU A 262 19.55 3.52 -10.51
N ILE A 263 19.13 4.34 -9.54
CA ILE A 263 17.70 4.55 -9.21
C ILE A 263 16.96 5.26 -10.35
N VAL A 264 17.55 6.31 -10.92
CA VAL A 264 16.97 7.08 -12.05
C VAL A 264 16.77 6.17 -13.27
N HIS A 265 17.79 5.41 -13.66
CA HIS A 265 17.68 4.46 -14.77
C HIS A 265 16.76 3.28 -14.46
N GLY A 266 16.50 3.01 -13.18
CA GLY A 266 15.56 1.97 -12.75
C GLY A 266 14.09 2.37 -12.76
N GLN A 267 13.76 3.63 -13.04
CA GLN A 267 12.39 4.17 -13.01
C GLN A 267 11.59 3.80 -14.27
N SER A 268 10.31 3.45 -14.10
CA SER A 268 9.38 3.22 -15.19
C SER A 268 9.07 4.50 -15.99
N GLN A 269 8.51 4.31 -17.18
CA GLN A 269 8.08 5.42 -18.04
C GLN A 269 7.13 6.39 -17.31
N VAL A 270 6.28 5.88 -16.41
CA VAL A 270 5.27 6.62 -15.65
C VAL A 270 5.76 7.18 -14.30
N GLY A 271 7.07 7.12 -14.03
CA GLY A 271 7.64 7.72 -12.82
C GLY A 271 7.61 6.83 -11.57
N SER A 272 7.46 5.51 -11.74
CA SER A 272 7.28 4.56 -10.65
C SER A 272 8.37 3.49 -10.60
N TRP A 273 8.47 2.78 -9.48
CA TRP A 273 9.36 1.64 -9.30
C TRP A 273 8.55 0.41 -8.87
N GLY A 274 9.08 -0.78 -9.14
CA GLY A 274 8.51 -2.05 -8.71
C GLY A 274 9.38 -2.74 -7.67
N HIS A 275 9.15 -4.03 -7.47
CA HIS A 275 10.04 -4.88 -6.67
C HIS A 275 11.46 -4.93 -7.25
N ARG A 276 11.55 -4.83 -8.57
CA ARG A 276 12.77 -4.63 -9.34
C ARG A 276 12.64 -3.39 -10.20
N PHE A 277 13.79 -2.87 -10.64
CA PHE A 277 13.89 -1.82 -11.63
C PHE A 277 13.35 -2.27 -13.00
N ILE A 278 13.27 -1.33 -13.93
CA ILE A 278 12.82 -1.61 -15.29
C ILE A 278 13.69 -2.65 -16.00
N ARG A 279 13.10 -3.32 -16.97
CA ARG A 279 13.79 -4.17 -17.95
C ARG A 279 14.15 -3.35 -19.19
N GLU A 280 14.79 -4.00 -20.16
CA GLU A 280 15.13 -3.41 -21.46
C GLU A 280 13.91 -2.84 -22.21
N ASP A 281 12.72 -3.39 -21.99
CA ASP A 281 11.47 -2.90 -22.57
C ASP A 281 10.89 -1.65 -21.87
N GLY A 282 11.62 -1.08 -20.90
CA GLY A 282 11.21 0.10 -20.13
C GLY A 282 10.13 -0.17 -19.07
N ARG A 283 9.68 -1.42 -18.91
CA ARG A 283 8.63 -1.81 -17.96
C ARG A 283 9.21 -2.43 -16.70
N LEU A 284 8.49 -2.27 -15.59
CA LEU A 284 8.93 -2.77 -14.28
C LEU A 284 9.13 -4.28 -14.25
N GLY A 285 10.25 -4.71 -13.69
CA GLY A 285 10.49 -6.10 -13.37
C GLY A 285 9.62 -6.58 -12.20
N GLY A 286 8.91 -7.70 -12.40
CA GLY A 286 8.06 -8.32 -11.38
C GLY A 286 6.57 -8.11 -11.66
N TYR A 287 5.76 -7.97 -10.60
CA TYR A 287 4.29 -7.92 -10.67
C TYR A 287 3.73 -6.52 -10.95
N GLY A 288 4.52 -5.45 -10.78
CA GLY A 288 4.14 -4.08 -11.14
C GLY A 288 4.68 -3.00 -10.21
N MET A 289 4.07 -1.82 -10.30
CA MET A 289 4.36 -0.63 -9.51
C MET A 289 4.17 -0.85 -8.01
N MET A 290 5.03 -0.23 -7.21
CA MET A 290 5.01 -0.25 -5.76
C MET A 290 5.36 1.12 -5.17
N ASN A 291 4.38 1.79 -4.57
CA ASN A 291 4.59 3.09 -3.95
C ASN A 291 5.37 3.00 -2.62
N ALA A 292 5.31 1.85 -1.92
CA ALA A 292 6.01 1.67 -0.64
C ALA A 292 7.55 1.83 -0.73
N PRO A 293 8.25 1.18 -1.68
CA PRO A 293 9.65 1.49 -1.97
C PRO A 293 9.83 2.70 -2.90
N GLY A 294 8.84 3.02 -3.75
CA GLY A 294 8.93 4.16 -4.67
C GLY A 294 9.06 5.52 -3.97
N LEU A 295 8.30 5.74 -2.90
CA LEU A 295 8.33 7.00 -2.15
C LEU A 295 9.70 7.26 -1.48
N PRO A 296 10.32 6.32 -0.75
CA PRO A 296 11.68 6.50 -0.23
C PRO A 296 12.73 6.67 -1.31
N LEU A 297 12.58 6.04 -2.48
CA LEU A 297 13.46 6.28 -3.62
C LEU A 297 13.36 7.74 -4.08
N THR A 298 12.15 8.27 -4.26
CA THR A 298 11.95 9.67 -4.64
C THR A 298 12.50 10.65 -3.61
N VAL A 299 12.28 10.40 -2.31
CA VAL A 299 12.91 11.19 -1.24
C VAL A 299 14.43 11.16 -1.36
N SER A 300 15.02 9.99 -1.62
CA SER A 300 16.46 9.85 -1.80
C SER A 300 16.99 10.64 -3.00
N LEU A 301 16.25 10.68 -4.11
CA LEU A 301 16.61 11.45 -5.31
C LEU A 301 16.61 12.96 -5.03
N ILE A 302 15.58 13.45 -4.32
CA ILE A 302 15.48 14.86 -3.94
C ILE A 302 16.66 15.26 -3.04
N LEU A 303 17.02 14.41 -2.08
CA LEU A 303 18.15 14.65 -1.19
C LEU A 303 19.49 14.55 -1.93
N ALA A 304 19.66 13.61 -2.85
CA ALA A 304 20.87 13.52 -3.68
C ALA A 304 21.07 14.77 -4.55
N ARG A 305 20.00 15.29 -5.16
CA ARG A 305 20.02 16.58 -5.87
C ARG A 305 20.49 17.69 -4.93
N LYS A 306 19.93 17.74 -3.72
CA LYS A 306 20.29 18.74 -2.70
C LYS A 306 21.73 18.61 -2.19
N ALA A 307 22.25 17.39 -2.15
CA ALA A 307 23.65 17.10 -1.79
C ALA A 307 24.66 17.55 -2.85
N GLY A 308 24.22 17.77 -4.09
CA GLY A 308 25.05 18.27 -5.19
C GLY A 308 25.08 17.40 -6.44
N VAL A 309 24.31 16.30 -6.50
CA VAL A 309 24.18 15.51 -7.73
C VAL A 309 23.40 16.32 -8.77
N LYS A 310 24.06 16.65 -9.88
CA LYS A 310 23.47 17.39 -11.00
C LYS A 310 23.37 16.49 -12.22
N ASP A 311 22.14 16.23 -12.65
CA ASP A 311 21.84 15.52 -13.90
C ASP A 311 20.39 15.83 -14.34
N PRO A 312 20.12 16.23 -15.60
CA PRO A 312 18.76 16.49 -16.05
C PRO A 312 17.81 15.28 -15.95
N ALA A 313 18.33 14.05 -16.02
CA ALA A 313 17.52 12.85 -15.84
C ALA A 313 17.04 12.68 -14.39
N LEU A 314 17.82 13.14 -13.41
CA LEU A 314 17.42 13.17 -12.01
C LEU A 314 16.21 14.09 -11.80
N ASP A 315 16.24 15.30 -12.37
CA ASP A 315 15.13 16.25 -12.26
C ASP A 315 13.85 15.71 -12.89
N ARG A 316 13.96 15.12 -14.10
CA ARG A 316 12.81 14.45 -14.76
C ARG A 316 12.26 13.29 -13.92
N ALA A 317 13.14 12.49 -13.30
CA ALA A 317 12.70 11.37 -12.49
C ALA A 317 11.92 11.82 -11.24
N ILE A 318 12.38 12.89 -10.57
CA ILE A 318 11.70 13.51 -9.44
C ILE A 318 10.33 14.05 -9.89
N GLU A 319 10.29 14.80 -10.99
CA GLU A 319 9.07 15.42 -11.53
C GLU A 319 7.99 14.37 -11.85
N LYS A 320 8.36 13.30 -12.56
CA LYS A 320 7.42 12.21 -12.88
C LYS A 320 6.83 11.56 -11.64
N SER A 321 7.67 11.24 -10.66
CA SER A 321 7.21 10.61 -9.42
C SER A 321 6.35 11.55 -8.56
N ALA A 322 6.75 12.83 -8.45
CA ALA A 322 5.99 13.82 -7.72
C ALA A 322 4.59 14.02 -8.32
N ARG A 323 4.48 14.14 -9.66
CA ARG A 323 3.18 14.24 -10.36
C ARG A 323 2.31 13.01 -10.12
N LEU A 324 2.89 11.81 -10.21
CA LEU A 324 2.19 10.55 -9.95
C LEU A 324 1.57 10.53 -8.54
N ILE A 325 2.33 10.87 -7.51
CA ILE A 325 1.85 10.81 -6.12
C ILE A 325 0.90 11.98 -5.82
N ARG A 326 1.14 13.17 -6.40
CA ARG A 326 0.29 14.36 -6.20
C ARG A 326 -1.14 14.12 -6.65
N PHE A 327 -1.36 13.20 -7.59
CA PHE A 327 -2.71 12.76 -7.96
C PHE A 327 -3.55 12.35 -6.74
N TYR A 328 -2.98 11.75 -5.69
CA TYR A 328 -3.74 11.25 -4.55
C TYR A 328 -4.18 12.32 -3.54
N VAL A 329 -3.69 13.57 -3.67
CA VAL A 329 -4.04 14.68 -2.78
C VAL A 329 -5.55 14.93 -2.81
N GLY A 330 -6.18 14.92 -1.63
CA GLY A 330 -7.64 15.08 -1.48
C GLY A 330 -8.49 13.85 -1.82
N LYS A 331 -7.89 12.77 -2.32
CA LYS A 331 -8.64 11.62 -2.89
C LYS A 331 -8.57 10.35 -2.05
N GLY A 332 -7.51 10.18 -1.26
CA GLY A 332 -7.32 9.05 -0.36
C GLY A 332 -5.84 8.84 -0.03
N SER A 333 -5.58 7.79 0.75
CA SER A 333 -4.22 7.34 1.04
C SER A 333 -3.53 6.83 -0.22
N VAL A 334 -2.20 7.01 -0.29
CA VAL A 334 -1.39 6.46 -1.39
C VAL A 334 -1.56 4.93 -1.41
N PRO A 335 -1.99 4.31 -2.51
CA PRO A 335 -2.17 2.86 -2.59
C PRO A 335 -0.84 2.11 -2.69
N TYR A 336 -0.83 0.79 -2.51
CA TYR A 336 0.41 0.00 -2.61
C TYR A 336 0.97 -0.05 -4.05
N GLY A 337 0.11 -0.17 -5.06
CA GLY A 337 0.48 -0.19 -6.48
C GLY A 337 -0.26 0.88 -7.28
N ASP A 338 -0.32 0.73 -8.61
CA ASP A 338 -1.08 1.64 -9.48
C ASP A 338 -2.58 1.35 -9.36
N HIS A 339 -3.17 1.68 -8.22
CA HIS A 339 -4.55 1.40 -7.87
C HIS A 339 -5.34 2.68 -7.58
N HIS A 340 -6.64 2.54 -7.31
CA HIS A 340 -7.49 3.64 -6.86
C HIS A 340 -6.93 4.21 -5.55
N PRO A 341 -7.16 5.51 -5.26
CA PRO A 341 -6.87 6.09 -3.96
C PRO A 341 -7.45 5.21 -2.85
N TRP A 342 -6.63 4.90 -1.84
CA TRP A 342 -7.03 3.99 -0.78
C TRP A 342 -7.86 4.74 0.26
N ILE A 343 -9.10 4.31 0.45
CA ILE A 343 -10.08 5.00 1.33
C ILE A 343 -10.55 4.13 2.51
N GLN A 344 -9.93 2.97 2.74
CA GLN A 344 -10.30 2.13 3.90
C GLN A 344 -9.61 2.60 5.18
N THR A 345 -8.36 3.07 5.06
CA THR A 345 -7.50 3.53 6.15
C THR A 345 -6.77 4.81 5.75
N HIS A 346 -6.39 5.61 6.74
CA HIS A 346 -5.70 6.88 6.50
C HIS A 346 -4.21 6.71 6.24
N ASP A 347 -3.62 5.55 6.53
CA ASP A 347 -2.26 5.21 6.12
C ASP A 347 -2.13 3.69 5.92
N ASP A 348 -1.06 3.29 5.24
CA ASP A 348 -0.59 1.91 5.15
C ASP A 348 0.90 1.94 4.83
N ASN A 349 1.73 1.20 5.58
CA ASN A 349 3.19 1.19 5.46
C ASN A 349 3.85 2.59 5.53
N GLY A 350 3.23 3.55 6.23
CA GLY A 350 3.76 4.90 6.39
C GLY A 350 3.85 5.73 5.10
N LYS A 351 3.15 5.32 4.02
CA LYS A 351 3.25 5.96 2.70
C LYS A 351 2.85 7.42 2.73
N ASN A 352 1.83 7.78 3.50
CA ASN A 352 1.45 9.19 3.60
C ASN A 352 2.47 9.99 4.41
N GLY A 353 3.10 9.40 5.43
CA GLY A 353 4.22 10.03 6.12
C GLY A 353 5.41 10.33 5.19
N ILE A 354 5.76 9.36 4.33
CA ILE A 354 6.83 9.56 3.33
C ILE A 354 6.43 10.62 2.29
N ALA A 355 5.19 10.58 1.79
CA ALA A 355 4.68 11.54 0.83
C ALA A 355 4.68 12.97 1.40
N ALA A 356 4.31 13.14 2.66
CA ALA A 356 4.38 14.43 3.35
C ALA A 356 5.82 14.97 3.36
N VAL A 357 6.80 14.14 3.75
CA VAL A 357 8.24 14.51 3.73
C VAL A 357 8.68 14.86 2.31
N MET A 358 8.32 14.04 1.32
CA MET A 358 8.66 14.24 -0.09
C MET A 358 8.16 15.60 -0.60
N PHE A 359 6.89 15.93 -0.40
CA PHE A 359 6.31 17.20 -0.86
C PHE A 359 6.80 18.40 -0.06
N ASN A 360 7.12 18.21 1.22
CA ASN A 360 7.78 19.25 2.00
C ASN A 360 9.15 19.61 1.39
N LEU A 361 9.93 18.62 0.97
CA LEU A 361 11.22 18.85 0.29
C LEU A 361 11.06 19.53 -1.07
N LEU A 362 9.91 19.38 -1.73
CA LEU A 362 9.57 19.98 -3.02
C LEU A 362 8.85 21.33 -2.94
N ASP A 363 8.65 21.88 -1.74
CA ASP A 363 7.95 23.16 -1.52
C ASP A 363 6.46 23.14 -1.93
N ASP A 364 5.84 21.96 -1.86
CA ASP A 364 4.42 21.77 -2.16
C ASP A 364 3.61 21.71 -0.85
N ALA A 365 3.20 22.90 -0.38
CA ALA A 365 2.50 23.07 0.90
C ALA A 365 1.17 22.32 0.98
N GLU A 366 0.41 22.30 -0.12
CA GLU A 366 -0.90 21.65 -0.18
C GLU A 366 -0.75 20.13 -0.04
N ALA A 367 0.13 19.51 -0.84
CA ALA A 367 0.32 18.07 -0.78
C ALA A 367 0.97 17.65 0.54
N ALA A 368 1.98 18.39 1.01
CA ALA A 368 2.62 18.12 2.29
C ALA A 368 1.61 18.18 3.45
N GLY A 369 0.75 19.20 3.46
CA GLY A 369 -0.32 19.36 4.44
C GLY A 369 -1.33 18.22 4.40
N TYR A 370 -1.85 17.87 3.21
CA TYR A 370 -2.81 16.78 3.06
C TYR A 370 -2.27 15.45 3.58
N PHE A 371 -1.08 15.04 3.14
CA PHE A 371 -0.51 13.76 3.57
C PHE A 371 -0.07 13.78 5.04
N SER A 372 0.29 14.95 5.59
CA SER A 372 0.53 15.11 7.03
C SER A 372 -0.78 14.92 7.83
N SER A 373 -1.90 15.51 7.40
CA SER A 373 -3.22 15.28 8.01
C SER A 373 -3.65 13.82 7.97
N MET A 374 -3.42 13.13 6.84
CA MET A 374 -3.64 11.68 6.73
C MET A 374 -2.76 10.89 7.72
N SER A 375 -1.51 11.31 7.93
CA SER A 375 -0.61 10.69 8.92
C SER A 375 -1.09 10.90 10.35
N ILE A 376 -1.60 12.08 10.68
CA ILE A 376 -2.15 12.40 12.01
C ILE A 376 -3.40 11.56 12.27
N ALA A 377 -4.29 11.46 11.29
CA ALA A 377 -5.54 10.72 11.39
C ALA A 377 -5.37 9.20 11.37
N SER A 378 -4.19 8.66 11.04
CA SER A 378 -4.01 7.20 11.06
C SER A 378 -3.95 6.67 12.50
N TYR A 379 -4.99 5.93 12.87
CA TYR A 379 -5.28 5.52 14.25
C TYR A 379 -5.26 4.00 14.45
N GLY A 380 -4.91 3.55 15.65
CA GLY A 380 -5.06 2.16 16.09
C GLY A 380 -4.41 1.13 15.17
N GLY A 381 -5.21 0.16 14.72
CA GLY A 381 -4.75 -0.98 13.92
C GLY A 381 -4.12 -0.62 12.56
N GLU A 382 -4.33 0.61 12.07
CA GLU A 382 -3.68 1.11 10.85
C GLU A 382 -2.15 1.20 11.00
N ARG A 383 -1.66 1.38 12.24
CA ARG A 383 -0.23 1.45 12.55
C ARG A 383 0.41 0.10 12.85
N ASP A 384 -0.39 -0.90 13.19
CA ASP A 384 0.06 -2.26 13.53
C ASP A 384 0.29 -3.16 12.30
N ASN A 385 -0.46 -2.90 11.22
CA ASN A 385 -0.56 -3.81 10.06
C ASN A 385 0.14 -3.22 8.83
N GLY A 386 0.63 -4.09 7.95
CA GLY A 386 1.32 -3.68 6.72
C GLY A 386 2.27 -4.76 6.20
N HIS A 387 3.02 -4.44 5.15
CA HIS A 387 4.01 -5.32 4.54
C HIS A 387 5.11 -5.73 5.52
N THR A 388 5.49 -4.83 6.43
CA THR A 388 6.50 -5.06 7.48
C THR A 388 5.88 -5.02 8.89
N GLY A 389 4.60 -5.38 9.02
CA GLY A 389 3.85 -5.12 10.26
C GLY A 389 3.89 -3.62 10.61
N ASN A 390 4.24 -3.31 11.86
CA ASN A 390 4.28 -1.95 12.36
C ASN A 390 5.52 -1.12 11.93
N PHE A 391 6.60 -1.75 11.45
CA PHE A 391 7.91 -1.10 11.30
C PHE A 391 7.86 0.18 10.44
N LEU A 392 7.41 0.10 9.18
CA LEU A 392 7.35 1.26 8.29
C LEU A 392 6.30 2.28 8.71
N ASN A 393 5.18 1.84 9.28
CA ASN A 393 4.16 2.74 9.81
C ASN A 393 4.74 3.61 10.93
N MET A 394 5.48 3.02 11.86
CA MET A 394 6.06 3.76 12.99
C MET A 394 7.24 4.63 12.55
N LEU A 395 8.10 4.13 11.66
CA LEU A 395 9.24 4.89 11.10
C LEU A 395 8.80 6.23 10.50
N TRP A 396 7.75 6.20 9.67
CA TRP A 396 7.35 7.37 8.88
C TRP A 396 6.21 8.19 9.51
N ALA A 397 5.60 7.71 10.60
CA ALA A 397 4.56 8.45 11.29
C ALA A 397 5.04 9.83 11.76
N MET A 398 6.06 9.88 12.63
CA MET A 398 6.47 11.13 13.25
C MET A 398 7.10 12.13 12.24
N PRO A 399 7.96 11.74 11.28
CA PRO A 399 8.41 12.64 10.23
C PRO A 399 7.25 13.27 9.42
N GLY A 400 6.20 12.49 9.13
CA GLY A 400 5.00 12.99 8.45
C GLY A 400 4.14 13.91 9.32
N VAL A 401 3.92 13.54 10.58
CA VAL A 401 3.11 14.30 11.55
C VAL A 401 3.76 15.63 11.90
N ALA A 402 5.07 15.65 12.12
CA ALA A 402 5.82 16.84 12.55
C ALA A 402 5.78 17.99 11.53
N ILE A 403 5.47 17.71 10.26
CA ILE A 403 5.29 18.73 9.22
C ILE A 403 4.15 19.69 9.57
N SER A 404 3.06 19.20 10.18
CA SER A 404 1.93 20.02 10.65
C SER A 404 2.18 20.70 12.00
N GLY A 405 3.34 20.47 12.62
CA GLY A 405 3.81 21.21 13.78
C GLY A 405 3.76 20.51 15.13
N PRO A 406 4.27 21.16 16.18
CA PRO A 406 4.39 20.57 17.51
C PRO A 406 3.05 20.16 18.14
N HIS A 407 1.95 20.87 17.85
CA HIS A 407 0.63 20.45 18.33
C HIS A 407 0.14 19.16 17.67
N ALA A 408 0.45 18.95 16.39
CA ALA A 408 0.16 17.70 15.70
C ALA A 408 0.96 16.54 16.29
N SER A 409 2.27 16.71 16.49
CA SER A 409 3.12 15.68 17.08
C SER A 409 2.73 15.36 18.51
N GLY A 410 2.40 16.37 19.33
CA GLY A 410 1.96 16.18 20.70
C GLY A 410 0.63 15.45 20.81
N ALA A 411 -0.36 15.82 19.99
CA ALA A 411 -1.64 15.09 19.92
C ALA A 411 -1.43 13.63 19.51
N TRP A 412 -0.58 13.38 18.52
CA TRP A 412 -0.26 12.03 18.08
C TRP A 412 0.50 11.23 19.15
N MET A 413 1.49 11.85 19.82
CA MET A 413 2.27 11.21 20.89
C MET A 413 1.41 10.91 22.12
N LYS A 414 0.38 11.71 22.40
CA LYS A 414 -0.61 11.40 23.45
C LYS A 414 -1.31 10.07 23.17
N GLU A 415 -1.65 9.79 21.92
CA GLU A 415 -2.34 8.56 21.53
C GLU A 415 -1.41 7.37 21.34
N PHE A 416 -0.18 7.57 20.86
CA PHE A 416 0.74 6.51 20.46
C PHE A 416 2.02 6.39 21.29
N GLY A 417 2.27 7.29 22.25
CA GLY A 417 3.48 7.25 23.08
C GLY A 417 3.64 5.95 23.87
N TRP A 418 2.52 5.31 24.23
CA TRP A 418 2.52 3.97 24.84
C TRP A 418 3.22 2.94 23.95
N TYR A 419 3.12 3.06 22.63
CA TYR A 419 3.71 2.14 21.66
C TYR A 419 5.23 2.26 21.66
N TYR A 420 5.75 3.50 21.74
CA TYR A 420 7.18 3.77 21.84
C TYR A 420 7.74 3.24 23.16
N ASP A 421 7.00 3.43 24.26
CA ASP A 421 7.40 2.92 25.57
C ASP A 421 7.38 1.40 25.63
N LEU A 422 6.39 0.75 24.98
CA LEU A 422 6.32 -0.70 24.85
C LEU A 422 7.43 -1.27 23.95
N ALA A 423 7.82 -0.56 22.89
CA ALA A 423 8.87 -0.98 21.96
C ALA A 423 10.30 -0.85 22.48
N ARG A 424 10.54 0.07 23.41
CA ARG A 424 11.85 0.32 23.99
C ARG A 424 12.27 -0.81 24.93
N CYS A 425 13.47 -1.33 24.74
CA CYS A 425 14.09 -2.30 25.65
C CYS A 425 14.83 -1.59 26.80
N SER A 426 15.12 -2.34 27.87
CA SER A 426 15.82 -1.82 29.06
C SER A 426 17.24 -1.31 28.78
N ASP A 427 17.87 -1.79 27.70
CA ASP A 427 19.20 -1.37 27.24
C ASP A 427 19.18 -0.13 26.33
N GLY A 428 18.00 0.47 26.10
CA GLY A 428 17.82 1.62 25.21
C GLY A 428 17.66 1.27 23.73
N SER A 429 17.74 0.00 23.35
CA SER A 429 17.43 -0.45 21.98
C SER A 429 15.92 -0.56 21.73
N TYR A 430 15.53 -0.72 20.46
CA TYR A 430 14.14 -0.99 20.10
C TYR A 430 14.03 -2.28 19.30
N ARG A 431 13.05 -3.11 19.67
CA ARG A 431 12.72 -4.35 18.97
C ARG A 431 11.52 -4.18 18.05
N HIS A 432 11.51 -5.00 17.01
CA HIS A 432 10.32 -5.17 16.18
C HIS A 432 9.18 -5.73 17.01
N GLN A 433 8.06 -5.01 17.07
CA GLN A 433 6.86 -5.44 17.78
C GLN A 433 6.02 -6.40 16.93
N GLY A 434 6.04 -6.24 15.61
CA GLY A 434 5.30 -7.08 14.68
C GLY A 434 3.79 -6.85 14.72
N PRO A 435 3.07 -7.36 13.72
CA PRO A 435 1.62 -7.28 13.71
C PRO A 435 1.04 -8.12 14.86
N PRO A 436 -0.17 -7.77 15.36
CA PRO A 436 -0.95 -8.55 16.30
C PRO A 436 -1.45 -9.87 15.68
N ALA A 437 -0.53 -10.76 15.30
CA ALA A 437 -0.81 -12.03 14.63
C ALA A 437 -0.13 -13.19 15.36
N THR A 438 -0.70 -14.39 15.24
CA THR A 438 -0.13 -15.61 15.85
C THR A 438 1.01 -16.20 15.03
N LYS A 439 1.10 -15.87 13.73
CA LYS A 439 2.10 -16.42 12.81
C LYS A 439 3.49 -15.81 13.06
N PRO A 440 4.57 -16.58 12.81
CA PRO A 440 5.92 -16.03 12.84
C PRO A 440 6.06 -14.84 11.88
N ASP A 441 6.54 -13.71 12.38
CA ASP A 441 6.85 -12.55 11.55
C ASP A 441 8.24 -12.71 10.88
N SER A 442 8.31 -12.42 9.59
CA SER A 442 9.57 -12.41 8.81
C SER A 442 10.54 -11.32 9.26
N TYR A 443 10.04 -10.28 9.93
CA TYR A 443 10.82 -9.12 10.37
C TYR A 443 11.13 -9.11 11.86
N ARG A 444 10.74 -10.16 12.62
CA ARG A 444 10.89 -10.28 14.09
C ARG A 444 12.28 -9.97 14.66
N ASN A 445 13.33 -10.15 13.85
CA ASN A 445 14.72 -9.94 14.25
C ASN A 445 15.31 -8.61 13.75
N TRP A 446 14.50 -7.72 13.18
CA TRP A 446 14.98 -6.41 12.75
C TRP A 446 15.32 -5.55 13.97
N ASP A 447 16.47 -4.88 13.87
CA ASP A 447 16.82 -3.81 14.79
C ASP A 447 16.06 -2.55 14.40
N CYS A 448 15.14 -2.12 15.27
CA CYS A 448 14.29 -0.97 15.01
C CYS A 448 14.81 0.32 15.67
N THR A 449 15.95 0.28 16.33
CA THR A 449 16.46 1.38 17.17
C THR A 449 16.53 2.70 16.39
N GLY A 450 17.15 2.72 15.22
CA GLY A 450 17.23 3.93 14.39
C GLY A 450 15.86 4.44 13.94
N ALA A 451 14.93 3.54 13.62
CA ALA A 451 13.59 3.92 13.17
C ALA A 451 12.81 4.69 14.23
N TYR A 452 12.88 4.27 15.50
CA TYR A 452 12.22 4.98 16.61
C TYR A 452 12.98 6.24 17.03
N LEU A 453 14.33 6.22 17.03
CA LEU A 453 15.12 7.38 17.42
C LEU A 453 14.99 8.57 16.45
N LEU A 454 14.76 8.31 15.16
CA LEU A 454 14.47 9.37 14.18
C LEU A 454 13.19 10.16 14.50
N ALA A 455 12.21 9.55 15.17
CA ALA A 455 11.04 10.26 15.68
C ALA A 455 11.43 11.21 16.81
N TYR A 456 12.29 10.78 17.75
CA TYR A 456 12.74 11.65 18.84
C TYR A 456 13.75 12.72 18.43
N ALA A 457 14.40 12.54 17.28
CA ALA A 457 15.36 13.49 16.73
C ALA A 457 14.72 14.72 16.04
N GLN A 458 13.40 14.71 15.78
CA GLN A 458 12.71 15.80 15.08
C GLN A 458 12.93 17.20 15.67
N PRO A 459 13.03 17.40 17.01
CA PRO A 459 13.32 18.71 17.57
C PRO A 459 14.72 19.24 17.24
N LEU A 460 15.68 18.35 16.94
CA LEU A 460 17.07 18.73 16.70
C LEU A 460 17.31 19.28 15.29
N ARG A 461 16.47 18.91 14.32
CA ARG A 461 16.50 19.41 12.94
C ARG A 461 17.87 19.34 12.26
N LYS A 462 18.68 18.32 12.61
CA LYS A 462 20.06 18.18 12.11
C LYS A 462 20.15 17.63 10.68
N ILE A 463 19.19 16.81 10.27
CA ILE A 463 19.08 16.21 8.92
C ILE A 463 17.69 16.46 8.33
N PHE A 464 17.53 16.33 7.02
CA PHE A 464 16.24 16.62 6.36
C PHE A 464 15.12 15.69 6.81
N LEU A 465 15.41 14.41 7.06
CA LEU A 465 14.46 13.44 7.61
C LEU A 465 13.96 13.81 9.02
N THR A 466 14.69 14.68 9.73
CA THR A 466 14.34 15.17 11.07
C THR A 466 13.95 16.64 11.10
N GLY A 467 13.50 17.18 9.96
CA GLY A 467 12.94 18.53 9.91
C GLY A 467 13.99 19.65 9.77
N LYS A 468 15.18 19.37 9.22
CA LYS A 468 16.16 20.42 8.85
C LYS A 468 15.56 21.48 7.93
N LYS A 469 14.69 21.06 7.01
CA LYS A 469 13.79 21.97 6.29
C LYS A 469 12.55 22.19 7.16
N GLN A 470 12.25 23.45 7.45
CA GLN A 470 11.00 23.81 8.10
C GLN A 470 9.79 23.36 7.26
N GLY A 471 8.71 22.97 7.93
CA GLY A 471 7.46 22.57 7.26
C GLY A 471 6.91 23.70 6.39
N VAL A 472 6.62 23.42 5.12
CA VAL A 472 5.90 24.34 4.21
C VAL A 472 4.39 24.29 4.38
N ALA A 473 3.87 23.23 5.02
CA ALA A 473 2.46 23.11 5.35
C ALA A 473 2.07 24.03 6.50
N THR A 474 0.83 24.53 6.46
CA THR A 474 0.24 25.33 7.54
C THR A 474 0.27 24.54 8.86
N GLN A 475 0.82 25.16 9.90
CA GLN A 475 0.82 24.59 11.24
C GLN A 475 -0.61 24.51 11.75
N ILE A 476 -1.00 23.36 12.30
CA ILE A 476 -2.37 23.15 12.77
C ILE A 476 -2.53 23.50 14.24
N SER A 477 -3.73 23.97 14.61
CA SER A 477 -4.07 24.25 16.00
C SER A 477 -4.17 22.96 16.83
N LYS A 478 -4.11 23.09 18.16
CA LYS A 478 -4.38 21.97 19.09
C LYS A 478 -5.75 21.34 18.85
N GLN A 479 -6.77 22.14 18.55
CA GLN A 479 -8.13 21.66 18.29
C GLN A 479 -8.19 20.86 16.98
N SER A 480 -7.58 21.39 15.91
CA SER A 480 -7.52 20.71 14.61
C SER A 480 -6.75 19.38 14.71
N ALA A 481 -5.65 19.35 15.46
CA ALA A 481 -4.89 18.13 15.71
C ALA A 481 -5.73 17.07 16.43
N ALA A 482 -6.48 17.47 17.47
CA ALA A 482 -7.41 16.57 18.16
C ALA A 482 -8.53 16.07 17.22
N GLN A 483 -9.09 16.94 16.39
CA GLN A 483 -10.13 16.56 15.44
C GLN A 483 -9.62 15.52 14.42
N PHE A 484 -8.41 15.69 13.89
CA PHE A 484 -7.83 14.70 12.97
C PHE A 484 -7.63 13.33 13.62
N ILE A 485 -7.24 13.30 14.90
CA ILE A 485 -7.17 12.04 15.66
C ILE A 485 -8.55 11.38 15.76
N GLU A 486 -9.60 12.15 16.06
CA GLU A 486 -10.97 11.63 16.11
C GLU A 486 -11.46 11.11 14.75
N ASP A 487 -11.12 11.80 13.65
CA ASP A 487 -11.46 11.38 12.28
C ASP A 487 -10.88 10.01 11.91
N GLY A 488 -9.78 9.62 12.56
CA GLY A 488 -9.13 8.32 12.42
C GLY A 488 -9.85 7.14 13.07
N LYS A 489 -10.58 7.40 14.16
CA LYS A 489 -11.14 6.35 15.03
C LYS A 489 -12.23 5.53 14.34
N GLY A 490 -12.54 4.39 14.95
CA GLY A 490 -13.64 3.51 14.53
C GLY A 490 -13.30 2.48 13.47
N TRP A 491 -12.02 2.26 13.18
CA TRP A 491 -11.56 1.18 12.32
C TRP A 491 -10.56 0.27 13.00
N SER A 492 -10.76 -1.02 12.82
CA SER A 492 -9.82 -2.07 13.16
C SER A 492 -10.02 -3.28 12.23
N SER A 493 -9.09 -4.23 12.25
CA SER A 493 -9.16 -5.42 11.40
C SER A 493 -10.38 -6.30 11.70
N LYS A 494 -10.82 -6.33 12.97
CA LYS A 494 -12.00 -7.04 13.46
C LYS A 494 -13.29 -6.21 13.33
N ASN A 495 -13.22 -4.91 13.55
CA ASN A 495 -14.40 -4.04 13.60
C ASN A 495 -14.21 -2.78 12.76
N LYS A 496 -14.82 -2.77 11.58
CA LYS A 496 -14.69 -1.69 10.59
C LYS A 496 -15.90 -0.76 10.54
N ASN A 497 -17.02 -1.15 11.16
CA ASN A 497 -18.31 -0.52 10.92
C ASN A 497 -19.05 -0.06 12.19
N SER A 498 -18.74 -0.57 13.39
CA SER A 498 -19.61 -0.34 14.55
C SER A 498 -19.71 1.14 14.94
N LEU A 499 -18.58 1.85 14.97
CA LEU A 499 -18.56 3.26 15.38
C LEU A 499 -19.52 4.09 14.53
N TYR A 500 -19.54 3.88 13.22
CA TYR A 500 -20.40 4.61 12.30
C TYR A 500 -21.84 4.08 12.29
N ALA A 501 -22.06 2.83 12.70
CA ALA A 501 -23.41 2.29 12.85
C ALA A 501 -24.15 2.96 14.02
N ASP A 502 -23.43 3.37 15.07
CA ASP A 502 -23.98 3.96 16.30
C ASP A 502 -24.28 5.47 16.18
N LEU A 503 -23.82 6.15 15.12
CA LEU A 503 -24.05 7.59 14.90
C LEU A 503 -25.48 7.90 14.46
N THR A 504 -26.02 9.07 14.74
CA THR A 504 -27.30 9.53 14.18
C THR A 504 -27.21 9.81 12.67
N ASP A 505 -28.36 9.88 11.98
CA ASP A 505 -28.39 10.26 10.56
C ASP A 505 -27.72 11.62 10.35
N GLU A 506 -28.01 12.61 11.19
CA GLU A 506 -27.42 13.95 11.10
C GLU A 506 -25.90 13.95 11.28
N GLU A 507 -25.37 13.19 12.24
CA GLU A 507 -23.93 13.03 12.40
C GLU A 507 -23.27 12.39 11.18
N LEU A 508 -23.94 11.44 10.53
CA LEU A 508 -23.45 10.84 9.29
C LEU A 508 -23.49 11.84 8.12
N TYR A 509 -24.54 12.65 8.00
CA TYR A 509 -24.61 13.72 6.99
C TYR A 509 -23.51 14.77 7.19
N GLU A 510 -23.21 15.17 8.42
CA GLU A 510 -22.08 16.06 8.69
C GLU A 510 -20.74 15.41 8.34
N LYS A 511 -20.59 14.10 8.58
CA LYS A 511 -19.37 13.36 8.19
C LYS A 511 -19.17 13.23 6.67
N LEU A 512 -20.22 13.35 5.85
CA LEU A 512 -20.09 13.45 4.39
C LEU A 512 -19.38 14.73 3.95
N LYS A 513 -19.32 15.76 4.79
CA LYS A 513 -18.63 17.03 4.52
C LYS A 513 -17.17 17.02 4.96
N SER A 514 -16.70 15.92 5.56
CA SER A 514 -15.34 15.82 6.11
C SER A 514 -14.28 16.03 5.02
N TRP A 515 -13.18 16.70 5.37
CA TRP A 515 -11.96 16.77 4.56
C TRP A 515 -11.43 15.37 4.20
N SER A 516 -11.62 14.39 5.10
CA SER A 516 -11.07 13.05 4.99
C SER A 516 -11.91 12.18 4.05
N PRO A 517 -11.32 11.67 2.94
CA PRO A 517 -12.02 10.73 2.06
C PRO A 517 -12.45 9.44 2.75
N VAL A 518 -11.72 9.02 3.79
CA VAL A 518 -12.00 7.83 4.59
C VAL A 518 -13.25 8.05 5.46
N VAL A 519 -13.37 9.21 6.10
CA VAL A 519 -14.56 9.57 6.90
C VAL A 519 -15.81 9.64 6.04
N ARG A 520 -15.71 10.31 4.87
CA ARG A 520 -16.83 10.38 3.92
C ARG A 520 -17.27 9.00 3.44
N GLU A 521 -16.31 8.13 3.10
CA GLU A 521 -16.61 6.76 2.66
C GLU A 521 -17.30 5.93 3.76
N ARG A 522 -16.81 6.01 5.01
CA ARG A 522 -17.40 5.31 6.16
C ARG A 522 -18.82 5.81 6.44
N ALA A 523 -19.04 7.12 6.36
CA ALA A 523 -20.36 7.72 6.54
C ALA A 523 -21.34 7.31 5.42
N ALA A 524 -20.92 7.37 4.16
CA ALA A 524 -21.70 6.91 3.02
C ALA A 524 -22.09 5.42 3.14
N LEU A 525 -21.17 4.56 3.60
CA LEU A 525 -21.44 3.14 3.83
C LEU A 525 -22.41 2.90 4.98
N ALA A 526 -22.39 3.72 6.03
CA ALA A 526 -23.31 3.60 7.15
C ALA A 526 -24.71 4.05 6.77
N LEU A 527 -24.85 5.20 6.09
CA LEU A 527 -26.14 5.68 5.57
C LEU A 527 -26.77 4.68 4.61
N ALA A 528 -26.00 4.10 3.69
CA ALA A 528 -26.53 3.13 2.72
C ALA A 528 -27.03 1.81 3.33
N LYS A 529 -26.74 1.54 4.61
CA LYS A 529 -27.27 0.38 5.34
C LYS A 529 -28.56 0.70 6.11
N ARG A 530 -29.03 1.95 6.09
CA ARG A 530 -30.23 2.40 6.81
C ARG A 530 -31.41 2.45 5.88
N ASP A 531 -32.55 1.98 6.37
CA ASP A 531 -33.84 2.08 5.68
C ASP A 531 -34.39 3.52 5.68
N THR A 532 -33.90 4.38 6.58
CA THR A 532 -34.31 5.80 6.70
C THR A 532 -33.63 6.73 5.71
N THR A 533 -32.66 6.25 4.93
CA THR A 533 -31.84 7.12 4.07
C THR A 533 -32.64 7.64 2.87
N SER A 534 -32.82 8.96 2.83
CA SER A 534 -33.50 9.64 1.71
C SER A 534 -32.50 10.19 0.68
N VAL A 535 -32.67 9.77 -0.58
CA VAL A 535 -31.85 10.23 -1.72
C VAL A 535 -31.95 11.73 -1.94
N ASP A 536 -33.12 12.33 -1.66
CA ASP A 536 -33.38 13.75 -1.88
C ASP A 536 -32.48 14.65 -1.04
N ARG A 537 -31.95 14.14 0.08
CA ARG A 537 -31.01 14.87 0.93
C ARG A 537 -29.63 15.02 0.30
N PHE A 538 -29.22 14.16 -0.63
CA PHE A 538 -27.89 14.24 -1.27
C PHE A 538 -27.87 15.16 -2.50
N ILE A 539 -29.01 15.37 -3.17
CA ILE A 539 -29.07 16.18 -4.39
C ILE A 539 -28.65 17.64 -4.14
N PRO A 540 -29.08 18.32 -3.06
CA PRO A 540 -28.60 19.67 -2.73
C PRO A 540 -27.08 19.71 -2.46
N LEU A 541 -26.52 18.65 -1.85
CA LEU A 541 -25.10 18.57 -1.53
C LEU A 541 -24.21 18.49 -2.79
N LEU A 542 -24.75 18.07 -3.94
CA LEU A 542 -24.03 18.13 -5.22
C LEU A 542 -23.87 19.56 -5.75
N LYS A 543 -24.68 20.52 -5.26
CA LYS A 543 -24.77 21.88 -5.81
C LYS A 543 -24.03 22.94 -4.97
N VAL A 544 -23.57 22.58 -3.78
CA VAL A 544 -22.79 23.51 -2.94
C VAL A 544 -21.39 23.70 -3.52
N SER A 545 -20.73 24.81 -3.17
CA SER A 545 -19.38 25.11 -3.65
C SER A 545 -18.27 24.32 -2.94
N ASP A 546 -18.58 23.64 -1.83
CA ASP A 546 -17.62 22.87 -1.05
C ASP A 546 -17.34 21.50 -1.69
N LEU A 547 -16.12 21.33 -2.22
CA LEU A 547 -15.71 20.12 -2.94
C LEU A 547 -15.77 18.84 -2.08
N PRO A 548 -15.28 18.80 -0.82
CA PRO A 548 -15.46 17.65 0.06
C PRO A 548 -16.93 17.21 0.20
N THR A 549 -17.86 18.15 0.38
CA THR A 549 -19.30 17.88 0.45
C THR A 549 -19.83 17.26 -0.85
N GLN A 550 -19.47 17.81 -2.00
CA GLN A 550 -19.89 17.26 -3.30
C GLN A 550 -19.35 15.83 -3.51
N LEU A 551 -18.09 15.58 -3.12
CA LEU A 551 -17.49 14.24 -3.17
C LEU A 551 -18.22 13.26 -2.23
N GLY A 552 -18.54 13.68 -1.01
CA GLY A 552 -19.30 12.89 -0.05
C GLY A 552 -20.70 12.52 -0.57
N ALA A 553 -21.38 13.47 -1.23
CA ALA A 553 -22.67 13.23 -1.87
C ALA A 553 -22.56 12.18 -3.00
N CYS A 554 -21.56 12.28 -3.89
CA CYS A 554 -21.32 11.25 -4.90
C CYS A 554 -21.02 9.87 -4.29
N GLN A 555 -20.23 9.82 -3.20
CA GLN A 555 -19.95 8.57 -2.50
C GLN A 555 -21.22 7.94 -1.91
N ALA A 556 -22.07 8.73 -1.24
CA ALA A 556 -23.34 8.26 -0.69
C ALA A 556 -24.28 7.71 -1.79
N LEU A 557 -24.46 8.47 -2.88
CA LEU A 557 -25.27 8.05 -4.02
C LEU A 557 -24.74 6.75 -4.66
N ALA A 558 -23.42 6.60 -4.79
CA ALA A 558 -22.81 5.37 -5.29
C ALA A 558 -23.08 4.15 -4.38
N LYS A 559 -23.16 4.33 -3.05
CA LYS A 559 -23.45 3.23 -2.11
C LYS A 559 -24.92 2.80 -2.12
N LEU A 560 -25.83 3.73 -2.38
CA LEU A 560 -27.27 3.47 -2.51
C LEU A 560 -27.65 2.82 -3.85
N LYS A 561 -26.74 2.84 -4.84
CA LYS A 561 -26.90 2.14 -6.13
C LYS A 561 -28.20 2.55 -6.84
N ALA A 562 -29.01 1.59 -7.29
CA ALA A 562 -30.24 1.82 -8.05
C ALA A 562 -31.24 2.74 -7.33
N GLN A 563 -31.24 2.79 -5.99
CA GLN A 563 -32.10 3.70 -5.23
C GLN A 563 -31.82 5.17 -5.57
N SER A 564 -30.59 5.50 -6.00
CA SER A 564 -30.17 6.85 -6.37
C SER A 564 -30.59 7.29 -7.78
N ALA A 565 -31.45 6.55 -8.47
CA ALA A 565 -31.97 6.93 -9.79
C ALA A 565 -32.52 8.38 -9.87
N PRO A 566 -33.22 8.93 -8.84
CA PRO A 566 -33.66 10.33 -8.85
C PRO A 566 -32.52 11.35 -8.98
N ALA A 567 -31.29 11.00 -8.60
CA ALA A 567 -30.13 11.89 -8.66
C ALA A 567 -29.45 11.96 -10.04
N VAL A 568 -29.87 11.16 -11.03
CA VAL A 568 -29.23 11.09 -12.36
C VAL A 568 -29.10 12.47 -13.03
N PRO A 569 -30.13 13.35 -13.08
CA PRO A 569 -29.99 14.66 -13.69
C PRO A 569 -28.95 15.55 -12.99
N ALA A 570 -28.90 15.50 -11.65
CA ALA A 570 -27.93 16.24 -10.87
C ALA A 570 -26.51 15.73 -11.10
N LEU A 571 -26.32 14.40 -11.15
CA LEU A 571 -25.02 13.78 -11.42
C LEU A 571 -24.53 14.06 -12.85
N ILE A 572 -25.42 14.09 -13.85
CA ILE A 572 -25.06 14.52 -15.22
C ILE A 572 -24.57 15.97 -15.21
N ASN A 573 -25.21 16.85 -14.44
CA ASN A 573 -24.71 18.22 -14.29
C ASN A 573 -23.34 18.26 -13.58
N THR A 574 -23.12 17.40 -12.58
CA THR A 574 -21.81 17.29 -11.89
C THR A 574 -20.67 16.86 -12.83
N LEU A 575 -20.95 16.13 -13.92
CA LEU A 575 -19.96 15.81 -14.95
C LEU A 575 -19.39 17.05 -15.66
N LYS A 576 -20.01 18.23 -15.50
CA LYS A 576 -19.52 19.50 -16.05
C LYS A 576 -18.61 20.28 -15.09
N SER A 577 -18.32 19.70 -13.92
CA SER A 577 -17.41 20.32 -12.94
C SER A 577 -16.03 20.58 -13.54
N ARG A 578 -15.36 21.65 -13.10
CA ARG A 578 -13.94 21.88 -13.40
C ARG A 578 -13.02 20.88 -12.67
N ASP A 579 -13.45 20.40 -11.50
CA ASP A 579 -12.69 19.41 -10.74
C ASP A 579 -12.84 18.02 -11.36
N LEU A 580 -11.70 17.49 -11.80
CA LEU A 580 -11.61 16.19 -12.47
C LEU A 580 -12.04 15.03 -11.57
N TRP A 581 -11.73 15.08 -10.27
CA TRP A 581 -12.07 13.97 -9.37
C TRP A 581 -13.55 13.93 -9.04
N LEU A 582 -14.21 15.08 -8.96
CA LEU A 582 -15.65 15.16 -8.83
C LEU A 582 -16.36 14.57 -10.05
N ARG A 583 -15.86 14.83 -11.27
CA ARG A 583 -16.37 14.17 -12.49
C ARG A 583 -16.23 12.64 -12.41
N VAL A 584 -15.08 12.15 -11.97
CA VAL A 584 -14.84 10.72 -11.73
C VAL A 584 -15.83 10.14 -10.70
N LYS A 585 -16.06 10.82 -9.57
CA LYS A 585 -17.00 10.35 -8.54
C LYS A 585 -18.46 10.39 -9.00
N ALA A 586 -18.84 11.37 -9.81
CA ALA A 586 -20.15 11.38 -10.46
C ALA A 586 -20.30 10.19 -11.42
N ALA A 587 -19.28 9.89 -12.23
CA ALA A 587 -19.28 8.74 -13.14
C ALA A 587 -19.36 7.40 -12.38
N GLU A 588 -18.64 7.24 -11.27
CA GLU A 588 -18.75 6.07 -10.38
C GLU A 588 -20.17 5.91 -9.82
N ALA A 589 -20.80 7.00 -9.36
CA ALA A 589 -22.17 6.97 -8.86
C ALA A 589 -23.18 6.59 -9.96
N LEU A 590 -23.04 7.16 -11.16
CA LEU A 590 -23.87 6.82 -12.33
C LEU A 590 -23.72 5.34 -12.71
N ALA A 591 -22.49 4.79 -12.72
CA ALA A 591 -22.26 3.37 -12.97
C ALA A 591 -22.91 2.48 -11.90
N ALA A 592 -22.86 2.88 -10.62
CA ALA A 592 -23.48 2.16 -9.52
C ALA A 592 -25.02 2.19 -9.55
N ILE A 593 -25.62 3.27 -10.06
CA ILE A 593 -27.08 3.37 -10.33
C ILE A 593 -27.49 2.36 -11.40
N GLY A 594 -26.66 2.15 -12.43
CA GLY A 594 -26.88 1.15 -13.46
C GLY A 594 -27.81 1.64 -14.58
N PRO A 595 -28.74 0.81 -15.10
CA PRO A 595 -29.49 1.11 -16.33
C PRO A 595 -30.21 2.46 -16.36
N ALA A 596 -30.74 2.94 -15.23
CA ALA A 596 -31.41 4.24 -15.14
C ALA A 596 -30.47 5.44 -15.44
N ALA A 597 -29.15 5.24 -15.32
CA ALA A 597 -28.14 6.25 -15.62
C ALA A 597 -27.66 6.25 -17.08
N LYS A 598 -28.20 5.40 -17.96
CA LYS A 598 -27.88 5.42 -19.41
C LYS A 598 -28.02 6.78 -20.09
N PRO A 599 -28.92 7.71 -19.68
CA PRO A 599 -28.94 9.07 -20.23
C PRO A 599 -27.60 9.83 -20.08
N ALA A 600 -26.71 9.42 -19.18
CA ALA A 600 -25.38 10.02 -19.02
C ALA A 600 -24.34 9.56 -20.05
N LEU A 601 -24.64 8.52 -20.85
CA LEU A 601 -23.67 7.92 -21.77
C LEU A 601 -23.06 8.90 -22.79
N PRO A 602 -23.82 9.82 -23.43
CA PRO A 602 -23.23 10.77 -24.37
C PRO A 602 -22.13 11.62 -23.74
N GLU A 603 -22.37 12.14 -22.53
CA GLU A 603 -21.41 12.97 -21.79
C GLU A 603 -20.18 12.15 -21.37
N LEU A 604 -20.40 10.96 -20.78
CA LEU A 604 -19.31 10.09 -20.32
C LEU A 604 -18.41 9.62 -21.48
N LEU A 605 -18.99 9.27 -22.62
CA LEU A 605 -18.23 8.89 -23.82
C LEU A 605 -17.46 10.08 -24.40
N THR A 606 -18.05 11.29 -24.36
CA THR A 606 -17.39 12.52 -24.80
C THR A 606 -16.19 12.86 -23.92
N ILE A 607 -16.33 12.78 -22.59
CA ILE A 607 -15.22 12.97 -21.65
C ILE A 607 -14.12 11.94 -21.89
N LEU A 608 -14.47 10.66 -22.07
CA LEU A 608 -13.47 9.60 -22.31
C LEU A 608 -12.75 9.77 -23.67
N ALA A 609 -13.45 10.29 -24.68
CA ALA A 609 -12.89 10.57 -25.99
C ALA A 609 -11.95 11.80 -25.99
N ASN A 610 -12.07 12.72 -25.03
CA ASN A 610 -11.29 13.95 -24.95
C ASN A 610 -10.35 13.93 -23.74
N ASN A 611 -9.04 13.83 -23.96
CA ASN A 611 -8.07 13.85 -22.86
C ASN A 611 -7.49 15.26 -22.66
N ASP A 612 -7.61 15.80 -21.45
CA ASP A 612 -6.83 16.95 -21.01
C ASP A 612 -5.44 16.51 -20.55
N LEU A 613 -4.56 16.19 -21.50
CA LEU A 613 -3.19 15.73 -21.19
C LEU A 613 -2.32 16.84 -20.56
N GLN A 614 -2.79 18.09 -20.54
CA GLN A 614 -2.07 19.18 -19.88
C GLN A 614 -2.28 19.13 -18.36
N ASN A 615 -3.52 19.01 -17.90
CA ASN A 615 -3.85 18.96 -16.47
C ASN A 615 -3.93 17.53 -15.90
N ASP A 616 -4.12 16.53 -16.77
CA ASP A 616 -4.14 15.11 -16.46
C ASP A 616 -3.22 14.31 -17.41
N PRO A 617 -1.89 14.48 -17.31
CA PRO A 617 -0.93 13.90 -18.25
C PRO A 617 -0.92 12.38 -18.30
N ARG A 618 -1.50 11.71 -17.29
CA ARG A 618 -1.64 10.25 -17.24
C ARG A 618 -3.04 9.76 -17.65
N ALA A 619 -3.92 10.68 -18.05
CA ALA A 619 -5.32 10.41 -18.36
C ALA A 619 -6.00 9.57 -17.26
N MET A 620 -5.80 9.97 -16.00
CA MET A 620 -6.43 9.37 -14.82
C MET A 620 -7.95 9.48 -14.87
N GLU A 621 -8.51 10.59 -15.34
CA GLU A 621 -9.95 10.69 -15.58
C GLU A 621 -10.43 9.60 -16.53
N GLN A 622 -9.84 9.57 -17.73
CA GLN A 622 -10.13 8.56 -18.74
C GLN A 622 -10.04 7.14 -18.16
N ARG A 623 -9.00 6.87 -17.37
CA ARG A 623 -8.79 5.59 -16.68
C ARG A 623 -9.98 5.20 -15.81
N TYR A 624 -10.49 6.11 -14.98
CA TYR A 624 -11.62 5.80 -14.10
C TYR A 624 -12.95 5.75 -14.87
N LEU A 625 -13.14 6.57 -15.92
CA LEU A 625 -14.30 6.42 -16.80
C LEU A 625 -14.26 5.07 -17.55
N CYS A 626 -13.08 4.55 -17.91
CA CYS A 626 -12.98 3.20 -18.48
C CYS A 626 -13.54 2.14 -17.53
N PHE A 627 -13.40 2.33 -16.21
CA PHE A 627 -14.00 1.42 -15.22
C PHE A 627 -15.51 1.65 -15.09
N ALA A 628 -15.95 2.91 -14.96
CA ALA A 628 -17.36 3.26 -14.83
C ALA A 628 -18.21 2.80 -16.05
N LEU A 629 -17.64 2.87 -17.26
CA LEU A 629 -18.34 2.49 -18.48
C LEU A 629 -18.19 1.00 -18.81
N PHE A 630 -16.98 0.46 -18.75
CA PHE A 630 -16.65 -0.81 -19.40
C PHE A 630 -16.26 -1.94 -18.45
N ALA A 631 -16.24 -1.72 -17.13
CA ALA A 631 -15.96 -2.83 -16.20
C ALA A 631 -16.95 -3.98 -16.41
N GLN A 632 -16.44 -5.21 -16.53
CA GLN A 632 -17.24 -6.41 -16.84
C GLN A 632 -18.40 -6.64 -15.86
N ARG A 633 -18.20 -6.32 -14.58
CA ARG A 633 -19.19 -6.55 -13.53
C ARG A 633 -20.07 -5.34 -13.26
N ASP A 634 -19.49 -4.15 -13.22
CA ASP A 634 -20.15 -2.97 -12.66
C ASP A 634 -20.19 -1.78 -13.64
N GLY A 635 -19.73 -1.96 -14.87
CA GLY A 635 -19.73 -0.92 -15.90
C GLY A 635 -21.14 -0.66 -16.45
N LEU A 636 -21.43 0.59 -16.78
CA LEU A 636 -22.72 1.02 -17.32
C LEU A 636 -23.07 0.32 -18.66
N LEU A 637 -22.05 -0.09 -19.43
CA LEU A 637 -22.17 -0.81 -20.71
C LEU A 637 -21.95 -2.33 -20.59
N ARG A 638 -22.00 -2.88 -19.37
CA ARG A 638 -21.81 -4.32 -19.13
C ARG A 638 -22.84 -5.19 -19.87
N GLY A 639 -24.10 -4.75 -19.92
CA GLY A 639 -25.22 -5.54 -20.40
C GLY A 639 -25.43 -5.47 -21.91
N SER A 640 -25.73 -4.28 -22.44
CA SER A 640 -26.10 -4.08 -23.84
C SER A 640 -25.54 -2.75 -24.37
N LEU A 641 -25.31 -2.68 -25.68
CA LEU A 641 -24.93 -1.47 -26.42
C LEU A 641 -26.12 -0.82 -27.16
N ASP A 642 -27.36 -1.21 -26.85
CA ASP A 642 -28.57 -0.65 -27.45
C ASP A 642 -28.75 0.82 -27.07
N GLY A 643 -29.07 1.65 -28.06
CA GLY A 643 -29.22 3.10 -27.90
C GLY A 643 -27.90 3.86 -27.70
N VAL A 644 -26.75 3.18 -27.77
CA VAL A 644 -25.43 3.82 -27.64
C VAL A 644 -24.99 4.34 -29.01
N ASN A 645 -24.73 5.64 -29.10
CA ASN A 645 -24.17 6.25 -30.30
C ASN A 645 -22.81 5.61 -30.64
N ARG A 646 -22.73 4.97 -31.81
CA ARG A 646 -21.56 4.18 -32.24
C ARG A 646 -20.33 5.04 -32.47
N GLU A 647 -20.48 6.20 -33.10
CA GLU A 647 -19.36 7.13 -33.32
C GLU A 647 -18.70 7.59 -32.01
N ALA A 648 -19.52 8.01 -31.04
CA ALA A 648 -19.05 8.39 -29.71
C ALA A 648 -18.38 7.20 -28.99
N LEU A 649 -18.97 6.01 -29.07
CA LEU A 649 -18.38 4.79 -28.53
C LEU A 649 -17.03 4.48 -29.18
N TYR A 650 -16.91 4.59 -30.50
CA TYR A 650 -15.67 4.33 -31.21
C TYR A 650 -14.57 5.33 -30.87
N ALA A 651 -14.90 6.63 -30.80
CA ALA A 651 -13.98 7.66 -30.35
C ALA A 651 -13.47 7.37 -28.93
N ALA A 652 -14.38 7.04 -28.01
CA ALA A 652 -14.05 6.68 -26.64
C ALA A 652 -13.15 5.43 -26.58
N VAL A 653 -13.53 4.34 -27.26
CA VAL A 653 -12.73 3.10 -27.25
C VAL A 653 -11.34 3.31 -27.83
N ARG A 654 -11.21 4.00 -28.97
CA ARG A 654 -9.91 4.31 -29.59
C ARG A 654 -9.01 5.10 -28.65
N ASN A 655 -9.56 6.08 -27.93
CA ASN A 655 -8.78 6.86 -27.00
C ASN A 655 -8.45 6.07 -25.72
N GLY A 656 -9.41 5.31 -25.16
CA GLY A 656 -9.21 4.49 -23.97
C GLY A 656 -8.16 3.39 -24.17
N LEU A 657 -8.04 2.84 -25.38
CA LEU A 657 -7.00 1.86 -25.73
C LEU A 657 -5.57 2.44 -25.70
N LYS A 658 -5.42 3.76 -25.68
CA LYS A 658 -4.12 4.45 -25.54
C LYS A 658 -3.74 4.71 -24.09
N ASN A 659 -4.65 4.53 -23.11
CA ASN A 659 -4.40 4.87 -21.71
C ASN A 659 -3.13 4.19 -21.15
N GLU A 660 -2.40 4.84 -20.25
CA GLU A 660 -1.14 4.28 -19.73
C GLU A 660 -1.33 3.07 -18.79
N ASP A 661 -2.56 2.82 -18.30
CA ASP A 661 -2.88 1.74 -17.39
C ASP A 661 -3.46 0.51 -18.09
N GLY A 662 -2.77 -0.63 -17.96
CA GLY A 662 -3.21 -1.90 -18.54
C GLY A 662 -4.59 -2.37 -18.07
N ARG A 663 -5.04 -1.98 -16.86
CA ARG A 663 -6.38 -2.33 -16.37
C ARG A 663 -7.47 -1.53 -17.09
N ALA A 664 -7.28 -0.24 -17.33
CA ALA A 664 -8.20 0.58 -18.11
C ALA A 664 -8.34 0.06 -19.54
N ARG A 665 -7.23 -0.23 -20.21
CA ARG A 665 -7.27 -0.85 -21.54
C ARG A 665 -8.05 -2.17 -21.51
N SER A 666 -7.84 -2.99 -20.47
CA SER A 666 -8.49 -4.30 -20.35
C SER A 666 -10.00 -4.22 -20.09
N SER A 667 -10.53 -3.14 -19.51
CA SER A 667 -11.99 -3.05 -19.30
C SER A 667 -12.74 -2.89 -20.62
N LEU A 668 -12.13 -2.25 -21.62
CA LEU A 668 -12.70 -2.04 -22.96
C LEU A 668 -13.01 -3.36 -23.69
N ALA A 669 -12.35 -4.46 -23.33
CA ALA A 669 -12.64 -5.78 -23.89
C ALA A 669 -14.11 -6.22 -23.70
N SER A 670 -14.83 -5.63 -22.74
CA SER A 670 -16.25 -5.92 -22.51
C SER A 670 -17.18 -5.52 -23.66
N VAL A 671 -16.75 -4.59 -24.53
CA VAL A 671 -17.57 -4.17 -25.68
C VAL A 671 -17.27 -4.98 -26.93
N PHE A 672 -16.06 -5.52 -27.08
CA PHE A 672 -15.66 -6.21 -28.32
C PHE A 672 -16.57 -7.40 -28.67
N LYS A 673 -16.96 -8.18 -27.66
CA LYS A 673 -17.81 -9.37 -27.86
C LYS A 673 -19.26 -9.03 -28.23
N LYS A 674 -19.65 -7.77 -28.11
CA LYS A 674 -21.01 -7.27 -28.37
C LYS A 674 -21.19 -6.65 -29.76
N LEU A 675 -20.11 -6.54 -30.53
CA LEU A 675 -20.10 -5.93 -31.86
C LEU A 675 -20.08 -7.01 -32.94
N THR A 676 -20.78 -6.78 -34.05
CA THR A 676 -20.62 -7.58 -35.28
C THR A 676 -19.26 -7.35 -35.92
N PHE A 677 -18.96 -8.04 -37.02
CA PHE A 677 -17.72 -7.77 -37.76
C PHE A 677 -17.70 -6.33 -38.29
N GLU A 678 -18.79 -5.91 -38.93
CA GLU A 678 -18.94 -4.58 -39.55
C GLU A 678 -18.84 -3.48 -38.49
N GLU A 679 -19.37 -3.72 -37.28
CA GLU A 679 -19.29 -2.77 -36.18
C GLU A 679 -17.91 -2.72 -35.50
N ILE A 680 -17.13 -3.80 -35.51
CA ILE A 680 -15.80 -3.83 -34.88
C ILE A 680 -14.67 -3.48 -35.83
N GLU A 681 -14.88 -3.62 -37.14
CA GLU A 681 -13.93 -3.31 -38.19
C GLU A 681 -13.26 -1.92 -38.03
N PRO A 682 -13.99 -0.82 -37.74
CA PRO A 682 -13.40 0.50 -37.51
C PRO A 682 -12.47 0.59 -36.28
N LEU A 683 -12.55 -0.38 -35.36
CA LEU A 683 -11.74 -0.46 -34.15
C LEU A 683 -10.54 -1.40 -34.30
N LEU A 684 -10.51 -2.27 -35.31
CA LEU A 684 -9.44 -3.26 -35.49
C LEU A 684 -8.03 -2.63 -35.52
N PRO A 685 -7.78 -1.47 -36.17
CA PRO A 685 -6.46 -0.83 -36.10
C PRO A 685 -6.04 -0.46 -34.67
N ALA A 686 -6.97 0.08 -33.87
CA ALA A 686 -6.69 0.48 -32.49
C ALA A 686 -6.56 -0.74 -31.56
N ILE A 687 -7.35 -1.79 -31.77
CA ILE A 687 -7.24 -3.06 -31.03
C ILE A 687 -5.89 -3.71 -31.33
N HIS A 688 -5.50 -3.79 -32.59
CA HIS A 688 -4.19 -4.31 -33.01
C HIS A 688 -3.05 -3.51 -32.38
N ALA A 689 -3.08 -2.17 -32.47
CA ALA A 689 -2.08 -1.32 -31.84
C ALA A 689 -1.97 -1.57 -30.32
N ALA A 690 -3.11 -1.75 -29.61
CA ALA A 690 -3.09 -2.04 -28.18
C ALA A 690 -2.54 -3.45 -27.83
N VAL A 691 -2.55 -4.39 -28.78
CA VAL A 691 -1.88 -5.70 -28.65
C VAL A 691 -0.37 -5.57 -28.89
N VAL A 692 0.03 -4.81 -29.91
CA VAL A 692 1.43 -4.59 -30.29
C VAL A 692 2.17 -3.73 -29.27
N GLU A 693 1.50 -2.72 -28.71
CA GLU A 693 2.08 -1.75 -27.78
C GLU A 693 1.48 -1.91 -26.37
N PRO A 694 2.06 -2.78 -25.52
CA PRO A 694 1.54 -2.97 -24.18
C PRO A 694 1.60 -1.68 -23.37
N ALA A 695 0.61 -1.50 -22.49
CA ALA A 695 0.56 -0.36 -21.58
C ALA A 695 1.87 -0.22 -20.76
N PRO A 696 2.34 1.03 -20.52
CA PRO A 696 3.55 1.28 -19.73
C PRO A 696 3.36 1.00 -18.23
N SER A 697 2.13 1.02 -17.72
CA SER A 697 1.78 0.69 -16.34
C SER A 697 0.67 -0.37 -16.24
N GLY A 698 0.39 -0.83 -15.02
CA GLY A 698 -0.63 -1.84 -14.77
C GLY A 698 -0.26 -3.22 -15.32
N ILE A 699 1.04 -3.58 -15.33
CA ILE A 699 1.60 -4.83 -15.90
C ILE A 699 0.83 -6.08 -15.45
N MET A 700 0.45 -6.13 -14.18
CA MET A 700 -0.42 -7.17 -13.60
C MET A 700 -1.69 -7.44 -14.40
N PHE A 701 -2.28 -6.39 -14.98
CA PHE A 701 -3.54 -6.42 -15.71
C PHE A 701 -3.33 -6.32 -17.23
N ALA A 702 -2.13 -6.01 -17.70
CA ALA A 702 -1.85 -5.75 -19.11
C ALA A 702 -2.18 -6.95 -20.02
N SER A 703 -2.08 -8.19 -19.52
CA SER A 703 -2.43 -9.38 -20.31
C SER A 703 -3.92 -9.44 -20.71
N GLY A 704 -4.82 -8.75 -19.99
CA GLY A 704 -6.25 -8.76 -20.30
C GLY A 704 -6.54 -8.24 -21.71
N ILE A 705 -6.10 -7.01 -22.00
CA ILE A 705 -6.30 -6.41 -23.32
C ILE A 705 -5.56 -7.15 -24.44
N LEU A 706 -4.33 -7.63 -24.19
CA LEU A 706 -3.56 -8.37 -25.18
C LEU A 706 -4.31 -9.63 -25.64
N LEU A 707 -4.79 -10.43 -24.68
CA LEU A 707 -5.48 -11.67 -24.97
C LEU A 707 -6.88 -11.43 -25.55
N SER A 708 -7.62 -10.43 -25.07
CA SER A 708 -8.92 -10.10 -25.65
C SER A 708 -8.81 -9.51 -27.06
N GLY A 709 -7.77 -8.72 -27.35
CA GLY A 709 -7.50 -8.25 -28.70
C GLY A 709 -7.16 -9.40 -29.64
N LEU A 710 -6.27 -10.31 -29.24
CA LEU A 710 -5.95 -11.52 -30.00
C LEU A 710 -7.17 -12.42 -30.24
N GLU A 711 -8.02 -12.59 -29.23
CA GLU A 711 -9.28 -13.35 -29.36
C GLU A 711 -10.15 -12.77 -30.47
N ILE A 712 -10.27 -11.45 -30.56
CA ILE A 712 -11.06 -10.76 -31.58
C ILE A 712 -10.43 -10.84 -32.97
N LEU A 713 -9.12 -10.58 -33.08
CA LEU A 713 -8.39 -10.74 -34.34
C LEU A 713 -8.56 -12.17 -34.88
N ALA A 714 -8.46 -13.16 -34.00
CA ALA A 714 -8.62 -14.56 -34.37
C ALA A 714 -10.06 -14.94 -34.73
N LYS A 715 -11.07 -14.49 -33.95
CA LYS A 715 -12.49 -14.72 -34.23
C LYS A 715 -12.90 -14.27 -35.64
N TYR A 716 -12.33 -13.18 -36.12
CA TYR A 716 -12.62 -12.63 -37.44
C TYR A 716 -11.54 -12.92 -38.50
N HIS A 717 -10.62 -13.84 -38.19
CA HIS A 717 -9.54 -14.28 -39.08
C HIS A 717 -8.67 -13.14 -39.64
N ILE A 718 -8.32 -12.18 -38.80
CA ILE A 718 -7.44 -11.05 -39.15
C ILE A 718 -5.98 -11.53 -39.20
N ARG A 719 -5.35 -11.44 -40.38
CA ARG A 719 -4.02 -12.00 -40.67
C ARG A 719 -2.95 -11.57 -39.67
N GLU A 720 -2.97 -10.30 -39.28
CA GLU A 720 -2.00 -9.66 -38.40
C GLU A 720 -2.00 -10.29 -36.99
N GLY A 721 -3.11 -10.90 -36.55
CA GLY A 721 -3.19 -11.53 -35.23
C GLY A 721 -2.43 -12.87 -35.12
N LEU A 722 -2.18 -13.57 -36.24
CA LEU A 722 -1.46 -14.85 -36.26
C LEU A 722 -0.04 -14.76 -35.67
N PRO A 723 0.86 -13.91 -36.19
CA PRO A 723 2.22 -13.80 -35.64
C PRO A 723 2.23 -13.27 -34.19
N LEU A 724 1.31 -12.36 -33.86
CA LEU A 724 1.20 -11.75 -32.53
C LEU A 724 0.88 -12.76 -31.42
N CYS A 725 0.19 -13.86 -31.75
CA CYS A 725 -0.06 -14.93 -30.80
C CYS A 725 1.24 -15.49 -30.19
N PHE A 726 2.35 -15.49 -30.92
CA PHE A 726 3.64 -15.96 -30.38
C PHE A 726 4.39 -14.86 -29.62
N GLU A 727 4.25 -13.61 -30.04
CA GLU A 727 4.90 -12.46 -29.41
C GLU A 727 4.35 -12.21 -28.00
N VAL A 728 3.03 -12.37 -27.80
CA VAL A 728 2.37 -12.16 -26.50
C VAL A 728 2.67 -13.26 -25.48
N MET A 729 3.13 -14.44 -25.90
CA MET A 729 3.37 -15.57 -24.98
C MET A 729 4.43 -15.26 -23.92
N GLU A 730 5.52 -14.59 -24.31
CA GLU A 730 6.62 -14.13 -23.45
C GLU A 730 7.00 -15.15 -22.35
N ILE A 731 7.62 -16.26 -22.77
CA ILE A 731 7.85 -17.45 -21.93
C ILE A 731 8.75 -17.21 -20.71
N GLU A 732 9.47 -16.10 -20.64
CA GLU A 732 10.31 -15.74 -19.49
C GLU A 732 9.57 -14.90 -18.44
N LYS A 733 8.43 -14.28 -18.79
CA LYS A 733 7.73 -13.33 -17.91
C LYS A 733 6.78 -14.01 -16.92
N TRP A 734 6.61 -13.41 -15.74
CA TRP A 734 5.61 -13.82 -14.76
C TRP A 734 4.20 -13.90 -15.39
N GLY A 735 3.37 -14.86 -14.97
CA GLY A 735 2.02 -15.06 -15.53
C GLY A 735 1.97 -15.73 -16.92
N LYS A 736 3.11 -16.23 -17.44
CA LYS A 736 3.25 -16.88 -18.76
C LYS A 736 2.19 -17.95 -19.06
N LYS A 737 1.86 -18.80 -18.09
CA LYS A 737 0.86 -19.88 -18.26
C LYS A 737 -0.45 -19.35 -18.85
N ASN A 738 -1.01 -18.31 -18.25
CA ASN A 738 -2.28 -17.72 -18.70
C ASN A 738 -2.15 -17.10 -20.10
N ARG A 739 -1.02 -16.43 -20.40
CA ARG A 739 -0.79 -15.84 -21.72
C ARG A 739 -0.65 -16.90 -22.80
N ILE A 740 0.18 -17.93 -22.57
CA ILE A 740 0.39 -19.03 -23.51
C ILE A 740 -0.94 -19.73 -23.78
N THR A 741 -1.70 -20.07 -22.73
CA THR A 741 -3.03 -20.69 -22.89
C THR A 741 -3.98 -19.83 -23.72
N GLY A 742 -4.04 -18.51 -23.45
CA GLY A 742 -4.90 -17.60 -24.22
C GLY A 742 -4.49 -17.50 -25.69
N CYS A 743 -3.19 -17.41 -25.97
CA CYS A 743 -2.68 -17.33 -27.33
C CYS A 743 -2.90 -18.63 -28.12
N LEU A 744 -2.76 -19.80 -27.48
CA LEU A 744 -3.06 -21.09 -28.12
C LEU A 744 -4.54 -21.20 -28.46
N LYS A 745 -5.44 -20.75 -27.57
CA LYS A 745 -6.88 -20.69 -27.87
C LYS A 745 -7.19 -19.76 -29.03
N ALA A 746 -6.53 -18.60 -29.13
CA ALA A 746 -6.67 -17.71 -30.28
C ALA A 746 -6.15 -18.37 -31.57
N LEU A 747 -5.00 -19.03 -31.54
CA LEU A 747 -4.46 -19.77 -32.70
C LEU A 747 -5.41 -20.84 -33.22
N GLN A 748 -6.12 -21.55 -32.33
CA GLN A 748 -7.10 -22.57 -32.72
C GLN A 748 -8.24 -21.99 -33.59
N LEU A 749 -8.62 -20.73 -33.41
CA LEU A 749 -9.69 -20.09 -34.19
C LEU A 749 -9.31 -19.83 -35.65
N TYR A 750 -8.02 -19.79 -35.99
CA TYR A 750 -7.57 -19.67 -37.38
C TYR A 750 -7.61 -20.99 -38.15
N GLU A 751 -7.85 -22.11 -37.46
CA GLU A 751 -8.00 -23.44 -38.07
C GLU A 751 -6.86 -23.77 -39.07
N GLY A 752 -7.19 -24.21 -40.28
CA GLY A 752 -6.21 -24.59 -41.31
C GLY A 752 -5.33 -23.42 -41.77
N SER A 753 -5.77 -22.18 -41.60
CA SER A 753 -5.00 -20.99 -41.97
C SER A 753 -3.80 -20.75 -41.05
N ALA A 754 -3.76 -21.41 -39.88
CA ALA A 754 -2.61 -21.41 -38.98
C ALA A 754 -1.54 -22.46 -39.31
N LYS A 755 -1.71 -23.32 -40.33
CA LYS A 755 -0.73 -24.34 -40.72
C LYS A 755 0.71 -23.80 -40.92
N PRO A 756 0.94 -22.60 -41.47
CA PRO A 756 2.29 -22.03 -41.56
C PRO A 756 2.98 -21.82 -40.19
N MET A 757 2.23 -21.80 -39.08
CA MET A 757 2.76 -21.58 -37.73
C MET A 757 3.20 -22.88 -37.02
N LEU A 758 2.95 -24.06 -37.60
CA LEU A 758 3.31 -25.36 -37.01
C LEU A 758 4.80 -25.48 -36.62
N PRO A 759 5.78 -24.98 -37.41
CA PRO A 759 7.18 -24.99 -36.99
C PRO A 759 7.43 -24.20 -35.70
N ARG A 760 6.76 -23.05 -35.52
CA ARG A 760 6.88 -22.22 -34.31
C ARG A 760 6.25 -22.90 -33.09
N LEU A 761 5.12 -23.60 -33.25
CA LEU A 761 4.52 -24.40 -32.17
C LEU A 761 5.46 -25.53 -31.71
N LYS A 762 6.08 -26.25 -32.66
CA LYS A 762 7.09 -27.29 -32.35
C LYS A 762 8.33 -26.71 -31.67
N GLN A 763 8.74 -25.49 -32.01
CA GLN A 763 9.82 -24.78 -31.34
C GLN A 763 9.43 -24.36 -29.91
N LEU A 764 8.24 -23.80 -29.72
CA LEU A 764 7.71 -23.40 -28.42
C LEU A 764 7.63 -24.59 -27.46
N GLU A 765 7.14 -25.74 -27.93
CA GLU A 765 7.12 -26.96 -27.12
C GLU A 765 8.51 -27.32 -26.61
N ARG A 766 9.52 -27.33 -27.49
CA ARG A 766 10.92 -27.61 -27.12
C ARG A 766 11.44 -26.60 -26.09
N GLN A 767 11.16 -25.32 -26.29
CA GLN A 767 11.57 -24.27 -25.35
C GLN A 767 10.96 -24.48 -23.97
N LEU A 768 9.65 -24.77 -23.87
CA LEU A 768 8.99 -24.98 -22.59
C LEU A 768 9.43 -26.27 -21.89
N ARG A 769 9.72 -27.35 -22.63
CA ARG A 769 10.30 -28.58 -22.07
C ARG A 769 11.69 -28.34 -21.46
N ASN A 770 12.47 -27.43 -22.05
CA ASN A 770 13.80 -27.06 -21.58
C ASN A 770 13.79 -25.92 -20.55
N HIS A 771 12.63 -25.30 -20.29
CA HIS A 771 12.52 -24.18 -19.38
C HIS A 771 12.65 -24.64 -17.92
N ARG A 772 13.27 -23.83 -17.05
CA ARG A 772 13.50 -24.16 -15.63
C ARG A 772 12.22 -24.51 -14.84
N GLU A 773 11.07 -24.04 -15.30
CA GLU A 773 9.73 -24.27 -14.72
C GLU A 773 8.93 -25.35 -15.47
N ALA A 774 9.55 -26.16 -16.34
CA ALA A 774 8.88 -27.13 -17.22
C ALA A 774 7.83 -27.99 -16.50
N LYS A 775 8.17 -28.55 -15.32
CA LYS A 775 7.25 -29.36 -14.51
C LYS A 775 5.93 -28.65 -14.17
N SER A 776 5.97 -27.33 -13.95
CA SER A 776 4.77 -26.54 -13.66
C SER A 776 3.98 -26.12 -14.92
N LEU A 777 4.58 -26.33 -16.09
CA LEU A 777 4.05 -25.96 -17.40
C LEU A 777 3.56 -27.18 -18.20
N GLU A 778 3.54 -28.39 -17.64
CA GLU A 778 3.14 -29.61 -18.37
C GLU A 778 1.75 -29.49 -19.01
N SER A 779 0.74 -29.07 -18.24
CA SER A 779 -0.61 -28.76 -18.78
C SER A 779 -0.61 -27.75 -19.95
N THR A 780 0.38 -26.86 -20.01
CA THR A 780 0.53 -25.90 -21.12
C THR A 780 1.20 -26.55 -22.32
N ILE A 781 2.17 -27.43 -22.09
CA ILE A 781 2.84 -28.23 -23.10
C ILE A 781 1.86 -29.19 -23.79
N GLU A 782 1.02 -29.89 -23.03
CA GLU A 782 -0.06 -30.74 -23.56
C GLU A 782 -1.04 -29.93 -24.43
N LEU A 783 -1.36 -28.71 -24.04
CA LEU A 783 -2.21 -27.82 -24.82
C LEU A 783 -1.54 -27.41 -26.15
N ILE A 784 -0.21 -27.23 -26.19
CA ILE A 784 0.52 -26.97 -27.44
C ILE A 784 0.40 -28.16 -28.38
N GLN A 785 0.59 -29.39 -27.88
CA GLN A 785 0.47 -30.60 -28.68
C GLN A 785 -0.94 -30.76 -29.24
N THR A 786 -1.95 -30.51 -28.41
CA THR A 786 -3.37 -30.55 -28.80
C THR A 786 -3.66 -29.51 -29.87
N THR A 787 -3.19 -28.28 -29.68
CA THR A 787 -3.34 -27.19 -30.66
C THR A 787 -2.65 -27.51 -31.99
N THR A 788 -1.46 -28.11 -31.94
CA THR A 788 -0.70 -28.53 -33.13
C THR A 788 -1.47 -29.56 -33.92
N LYS A 789 -1.99 -30.60 -33.26
CA LYS A 789 -2.82 -31.64 -33.90
C LYS A 789 -4.08 -31.06 -34.53
N LEU A 790 -4.79 -30.16 -33.83
CA LEU A 790 -6.00 -29.51 -34.33
C LEU A 790 -5.73 -28.69 -35.61
N ILE A 791 -4.62 -27.96 -35.66
CA ILE A 791 -4.23 -27.18 -36.84
C ILE A 791 -3.79 -28.10 -37.99
N GLU A 792 -3.00 -29.14 -37.70
CA GLU A 792 -2.55 -30.13 -38.69
C GLU A 792 -3.73 -30.85 -39.35
N SER A 793 -4.72 -31.29 -38.56
CA SER A 793 -5.88 -32.04 -39.04
C SER A 793 -7.03 -31.19 -39.58
N SER A 794 -6.97 -29.86 -39.46
CA SER A 794 -8.07 -29.01 -39.92
C SER A 794 -8.21 -29.07 -41.45
N SER A 795 -9.41 -29.45 -41.89
CA SER A 795 -9.84 -29.42 -43.29
C SER A 795 -10.36 -28.04 -43.73
N ARG A 796 -10.82 -27.22 -42.77
CA ARG A 796 -11.33 -25.87 -43.02
C ARG A 796 -10.19 -24.86 -42.94
N THR A 797 -10.06 -24.04 -43.99
CA THR A 797 -9.01 -23.02 -44.12
C THR A 797 -9.67 -21.67 -44.38
N PRO A 798 -10.08 -20.94 -43.32
CA PRO A 798 -10.77 -19.66 -43.46
C PRO A 798 -9.90 -18.61 -44.19
N THR A 799 -10.49 -17.87 -45.13
CA THR A 799 -9.80 -16.74 -45.77
C THR A 799 -9.45 -15.68 -44.73
N LEU A 800 -8.17 -15.30 -44.69
CA LEU A 800 -7.70 -14.26 -43.79
C LEU A 800 -8.03 -12.88 -44.35
N ARG A 801 -8.57 -12.01 -43.51
CA ARG A 801 -8.78 -10.57 -43.77
C ARG A 801 -7.55 -9.79 -43.31
N SER A 802 -7.36 -8.57 -43.82
CA SER A 802 -6.28 -7.70 -43.34
C SER A 802 -6.87 -6.41 -42.79
N ILE A 803 -6.16 -5.76 -41.88
CA ILE A 803 -6.64 -4.50 -41.31
C ILE A 803 -6.60 -3.43 -42.41
N GLY A 804 -7.76 -2.86 -42.75
CA GLY A 804 -7.89 -1.82 -43.76
C GLY A 804 -8.11 -2.30 -45.20
N HIS A 805 -8.31 -3.61 -45.43
CA HIS A 805 -8.57 -4.20 -46.75
C HIS A 805 -9.58 -5.35 -46.75
#